data_AF-A0A7A6YGW3-F1
#
_entry.id   AF-A0A7A6YGW3-F1
#
_cell.length_a   1.000
_cell.length_b   1.000
_cell.length_c   1.000
_cell.angle_alpha   90.00
_cell.angle_beta   90.00
_cell.angle_gamma   90.00
#
_symmetry.space_group_name_H-M   'P 1'
#
loop_
_entity.id
_entity.type
_entity.pdbx_description
1 polymer ?
#
loop_
_entity_poly.entity_id
_entity_poly.type
_entity_poly.pdbx_seq_one_letter_code
_entity_poly.pdbx_strand_id
1 'polypeptide(L)'
;MNRISRYYFHRSVLSLLIAAMIYAPPGMTAFTSNVIGVVNDETVDGSQRVDERGATNNAHIINHGNQEVYGGISNGSVIDTGGHQEVSGHGSYQGQANNTVINGGSQTISEGGISTGTIINDKGTMSVLTNAKADATRIDNGGAMDVAGNATNTIINGGTQNIYNHGIATGTNINSGTQNIKSGGKADTTNISSGSKQVVEKGGTATGSNIRAGGTLIVDTGGIAHGVYLDTGSALVANTGAGTDIDGYQRSSHFTITGGRAEHVVLENTGQLTVVAQTSAVDTIVDAGGKLIVHEEAVAYTTRLNNGGILDVREKGSATGIQQSSQGALVATTRATRVTGTRADGVAFSIEQGAANNILLTNGGVLTVESDTTSAKTQVNAGGREIVKTKATATGTTLTGGEQIVEGVANETTINDGGIQTVSANGEAIKTTINEGGTLTVNDNGKATDIVQNSGAALQTSTANGIEISGTHQYGTFSIASNLATNMLLENGGNLLVLAGTEARDSTVDKGGAMQNLGQDSATKVNSGGQYTLGRSKDEFQALARAEDLQVAGGTAIVYAGTLADASVSGATGSLSLMTPRDNVTPVKLEGAIRITDSATFTIGNGVDTTLADLTAASRGSVWLNSNNSCAGTSNCEYRVNSLLLNDGDVYLSAPATTNGIYNTLTTSELSGSGNFYLHTNIAGSRGDQLVVNNNATGNFKIFVQDTGVSPQSDDAMTLVKTGGGDASFTLGNTGGFVDLGT
;
A
#
# COMPACT_ATOMS: atom_id res chain seq x y z
N MET A 1 -48.18 -47.62 -61.77
CA MET A 1 -47.49 -48.48 -62.75
C MET A 1 -46.00 -48.14 -62.76
N ASN A 2 -45.18 -49.19 -62.68
CA ASN A 2 -43.78 -49.32 -63.16
C ASN A 2 -42.63 -48.43 -62.64
N ARG A 3 -41.81 -49.10 -61.81
CA ARG A 3 -40.34 -49.32 -61.88
C ARG A 3 -39.42 -48.19 -62.36
N ILE A 4 -38.44 -47.84 -61.50
CA ILE A 4 -37.01 -47.74 -61.88
C ILE A 4 -36.13 -48.32 -60.74
N SER A 5 -35.02 -48.96 -61.12
CA SER A 5 -34.11 -49.78 -60.32
C SER A 5 -32.65 -49.31 -60.55
N ARG A 6 -31.86 -49.21 -59.45
CA ARG A 6 -30.39 -49.44 -59.28
C ARG A 6 -29.41 -48.40 -59.91
N TYR A 7 -28.27 -47.92 -59.35
CA TYR A 7 -27.32 -48.35 -58.27
C TYR A 7 -26.39 -47.18 -57.79
N TYR A 8 -26.08 -47.12 -56.47
CA TYR A 8 -24.84 -46.76 -55.68
C TYR A 8 -24.06 -45.42 -55.86
N PHE A 9 -23.41 -44.76 -54.87
CA PHE A 9 -22.58 -45.20 -53.72
C PHE A 9 -22.46 -44.15 -52.55
N HIS A 10 -22.26 -44.69 -51.32
CA HIS A 10 -21.67 -44.18 -50.04
C HIS A 10 -22.14 -42.92 -49.27
N ARG A 11 -22.70 -43.16 -48.06
CA ARG A 11 -22.35 -42.51 -46.76
C ARG A 11 -22.86 -43.33 -45.56
N SER A 12 -22.23 -43.11 -44.41
CA SER A 12 -21.98 -44.01 -43.27
C SER A 12 -23.03 -43.99 -42.14
N VAL A 13 -23.39 -45.19 -41.68
CA VAL A 13 -23.66 -45.78 -40.32
C VAL A 13 -24.02 -44.93 -39.08
N LEU A 14 -24.00 -43.59 -39.09
CA LEU A 14 -24.08 -42.80 -37.83
C LEU A 14 -25.40 -42.04 -37.57
N SER A 15 -26.45 -42.18 -38.39
CA SER A 15 -27.66 -41.33 -38.24
C SER A 15 -29.00 -42.06 -38.15
N LEU A 16 -29.02 -43.38 -37.89
CA LEU A 16 -30.28 -44.13 -37.75
C LEU A 16 -30.16 -45.31 -36.77
N LEU A 17 -29.84 -45.01 -35.51
CA LEU A 17 -30.12 -45.91 -34.37
C LEU A 17 -30.38 -45.12 -33.06
N ILE A 18 -30.86 -43.88 -33.20
CA ILE A 18 -31.48 -43.10 -32.11
C ILE A 18 -32.99 -43.16 -32.32
N ALA A 19 -33.63 -44.25 -31.87
CA ALA A 19 -35.07 -44.37 -31.56
C ALA A 19 -35.46 -45.82 -31.20
N ALA A 20 -34.72 -46.49 -30.32
CA ALA A 20 -35.13 -47.78 -29.73
C ALA A 20 -34.32 -48.18 -28.47
N MET A 21 -34.01 -47.25 -27.57
CA MET A 21 -33.52 -47.56 -26.21
C MET A 21 -34.00 -46.48 -25.23
N ILE A 22 -35.31 -46.30 -25.16
CA ILE A 22 -36.00 -45.63 -24.06
C ILE A 22 -36.94 -46.71 -23.53
N TYR A 23 -36.80 -47.09 -22.26
CA TYR A 23 -37.38 -48.26 -21.56
C TYR A 23 -36.57 -49.58 -21.64
N ALA A 24 -35.38 -49.58 -21.03
CA ALA A 24 -34.98 -50.68 -20.17
C ALA A 24 -34.64 -50.07 -18.80
N PRO A 25 -35.11 -50.64 -17.67
CA PRO A 25 -34.59 -50.23 -16.37
C PRO A 25 -33.07 -50.43 -16.38
N PRO A 26 -32.27 -49.56 -15.74
CA PRO A 26 -30.86 -49.89 -15.53
C PRO A 26 -30.84 -51.24 -14.85
N GLY A 27 -30.31 -52.25 -15.54
CA GLY A 27 -30.09 -53.54 -14.95
C GLY A 27 -29.23 -53.30 -13.72
N MET A 28 -29.72 -53.69 -12.54
CA MET A 28 -28.82 -53.94 -11.42
C MET A 28 -27.74 -54.87 -11.97
N THR A 29 -26.53 -54.33 -12.18
CA THR A 29 -25.33 -55.17 -12.27
C THR A 29 -25.38 -56.06 -11.04
N ALA A 30 -25.36 -57.38 -11.24
CA ALA A 30 -25.43 -58.32 -10.13
C ALA A 30 -24.33 -57.95 -9.13
N PHE A 31 -24.73 -57.50 -7.93
CA PHE A 31 -23.79 -57.16 -6.88
C PHE A 31 -23.30 -58.45 -6.24
N THR A 32 -22.02 -58.75 -6.39
CA THR A 32 -21.43 -59.98 -5.84
C THR A 32 -20.80 -59.69 -4.49
N SER A 33 -21.45 -60.15 -3.41
CA SER A 33 -20.95 -59.90 -2.05
C SER A 33 -19.67 -60.68 -1.70
N ASN A 34 -19.47 -61.86 -2.28
CA ASN A 34 -18.25 -62.67 -2.13
C ASN A 34 -17.70 -63.08 -3.50
N VAL A 35 -16.59 -62.46 -3.90
CA VAL A 35 -15.95 -62.65 -5.20
C VAL A 35 -14.85 -63.71 -5.04
N ILE A 36 -15.08 -64.89 -5.61
CA ILE A 36 -14.12 -66.03 -5.67
C ILE A 36 -13.70 -66.36 -7.12
N GLY A 37 -14.14 -65.53 -8.08
CA GLY A 37 -13.83 -65.58 -9.51
C GLY A 37 -13.70 -64.15 -10.06
N VAL A 38 -13.98 -63.91 -11.34
CA VAL A 38 -13.86 -62.57 -11.93
C VAL A 38 -15.21 -61.87 -12.05
N VAL A 39 -15.32 -60.64 -11.58
CA VAL A 39 -16.48 -59.76 -11.78
C VAL A 39 -16.04 -58.42 -12.38
N ASN A 40 -16.90 -57.78 -13.17
CA ASN A 40 -16.58 -56.54 -13.89
C ASN A 40 -17.69 -55.51 -13.70
N ASP A 41 -17.31 -54.24 -13.62
CA ASP A 41 -18.20 -53.06 -13.69
C ASP A 41 -19.31 -53.07 -12.62
N GLU A 42 -19.05 -53.65 -11.45
CA GLU A 42 -20.01 -53.68 -10.34
C GLU A 42 -20.03 -52.38 -9.55
N THR A 43 -21.22 -51.91 -9.17
CA THR A 43 -21.37 -50.84 -8.17
C THR A 43 -21.47 -51.45 -6.77
N VAL A 44 -20.60 -51.01 -5.86
CA VAL A 44 -20.54 -51.44 -4.47
C VAL A 44 -21.23 -50.39 -3.59
N ASP A 45 -22.45 -50.71 -3.13
CA ASP A 45 -23.30 -49.93 -2.21
C ASP A 45 -23.55 -50.69 -0.87
N GLY A 46 -22.69 -51.67 -0.60
CA GLY A 46 -22.73 -52.53 0.58
C GLY A 46 -21.36 -53.21 0.76
N SER A 47 -21.30 -54.34 1.48
CA SER A 47 -20.03 -55.04 1.70
C SER A 47 -19.75 -56.07 0.58
N GLN A 48 -18.62 -55.90 -0.11
CA GLN A 48 -18.09 -56.85 -1.08
C GLN A 48 -16.73 -57.35 -0.60
N ARG A 49 -16.55 -58.67 -0.53
CA ARG A 49 -15.28 -59.31 -0.21
C ARG A 49 -14.70 -59.97 -1.44
N VAL A 50 -13.42 -59.73 -1.74
CA VAL A 50 -12.67 -60.34 -2.84
C VAL A 50 -11.63 -61.28 -2.23
N ASP A 51 -11.90 -62.59 -2.29
CA ASP A 51 -11.07 -63.63 -1.65
C ASP A 51 -9.85 -63.98 -2.50
N GLU A 52 -8.99 -64.91 -2.06
CA GLU A 52 -7.69 -65.21 -2.70
C GLU A 52 -7.75 -65.73 -4.15
N ARG A 53 -8.94 -66.08 -4.65
CA ARG A 53 -9.17 -66.48 -6.05
C ARG A 53 -10.02 -65.46 -6.83
N GLY A 54 -10.46 -64.41 -6.16
CA GLY A 54 -11.32 -63.38 -6.68
C GLY A 54 -10.57 -62.27 -7.40
N ALA A 55 -11.18 -61.73 -8.45
CA ALA A 55 -10.77 -60.50 -9.09
C ALA A 55 -11.98 -59.61 -9.40
N THR A 56 -11.88 -58.32 -9.07
CA THR A 56 -12.83 -57.29 -9.53
C THR A 56 -12.14 -56.41 -10.56
N ASN A 57 -12.86 -56.01 -11.62
CA ASN A 57 -12.40 -55.01 -12.58
C ASN A 57 -13.41 -53.87 -12.65
N ASN A 58 -12.93 -52.63 -12.58
CA ASN A 58 -13.71 -51.40 -12.65
C ASN A 58 -14.84 -51.33 -11.60
N ALA A 59 -14.57 -51.78 -10.37
CA ALA A 59 -15.57 -51.67 -9.31
C ALA A 59 -15.79 -50.19 -8.94
N HIS A 60 -17.05 -49.78 -8.85
CA HIS A 60 -17.44 -48.42 -8.47
C HIS A 60 -17.98 -48.41 -7.05
N ILE A 61 -17.18 -47.94 -6.10
CA ILE A 61 -17.47 -47.97 -4.66
C ILE A 61 -18.04 -46.62 -4.25
N ILE A 62 -19.34 -46.59 -3.96
CA ILE A 62 -20.08 -45.35 -3.65
C ILE A 62 -20.34 -45.22 -2.14
N ASN A 63 -21.09 -44.20 -1.74
CA ASN A 63 -21.41 -43.94 -0.33
C ASN A 63 -22.00 -45.19 0.35
N HIS A 64 -21.44 -45.60 1.51
CA HIS A 64 -21.73 -46.85 2.24
C HIS A 64 -21.21 -48.15 1.61
N GLY A 65 -20.62 -48.08 0.42
CA GLY A 65 -19.90 -49.19 -0.19
C GLY A 65 -18.60 -49.50 0.55
N ASN A 66 -18.39 -50.78 0.85
CA ASN A 66 -17.16 -51.29 1.45
C ASN A 66 -16.63 -52.47 0.64
N GLN A 67 -15.48 -52.33 -0.02
CA GLN A 67 -14.82 -53.43 -0.70
C GLN A 67 -13.61 -53.91 0.12
N GLU A 68 -13.65 -55.16 0.60
CA GLU A 68 -12.53 -55.83 1.26
C GLU A 68 -11.81 -56.74 0.26
N VAL A 69 -10.63 -56.33 -0.19
CA VAL A 69 -9.73 -57.13 -1.04
C VAL A 69 -8.83 -57.97 -0.14
N TYR A 70 -9.24 -59.21 0.13
CA TYR A 70 -8.64 -60.10 1.12
C TYR A 70 -7.87 -61.24 0.42
N GLY A 71 -6.59 -61.01 0.11
CA GLY A 71 -5.77 -61.92 -0.69
C GLY A 71 -6.11 -61.96 -2.19
N GLY A 72 -7.23 -61.36 -2.61
CA GLY A 72 -7.66 -61.24 -4.00
C GLY A 72 -7.10 -60.01 -4.74
N ILE A 73 -7.68 -59.70 -5.91
CA ILE A 73 -7.22 -58.61 -6.78
C ILE A 73 -8.37 -57.65 -7.12
N SER A 74 -8.13 -56.34 -7.09
CA SER A 74 -9.07 -55.30 -7.52
C SER A 74 -8.41 -54.35 -8.51
N ASN A 75 -8.87 -54.31 -9.76
CA ASN A 75 -8.28 -53.51 -10.83
C ASN A 75 -9.20 -52.36 -11.22
N GLY A 76 -8.67 -51.14 -11.31
CA GLY A 76 -9.37 -49.98 -11.85
C GLY A 76 -10.55 -49.50 -11.00
N SER A 77 -10.53 -49.78 -9.70
CA SER A 77 -11.63 -49.38 -8.81
C SER A 77 -11.72 -47.87 -8.67
N VAL A 78 -12.94 -47.33 -8.63
CA VAL A 78 -13.21 -45.91 -8.36
C VAL A 78 -13.93 -45.81 -7.02
N ILE A 79 -13.37 -45.05 -6.09
CA ILE A 79 -13.90 -44.86 -4.74
C ILE A 79 -14.41 -43.43 -4.60
N ASP A 80 -15.72 -43.27 -4.63
CA ASP A 80 -16.37 -41.97 -4.47
C ASP A 80 -16.58 -41.61 -2.99
N THR A 81 -17.05 -40.39 -2.75
CA THR A 81 -17.28 -39.86 -1.39
C THR A 81 -18.16 -40.80 -0.57
N GLY A 82 -17.65 -41.20 0.61
CA GLY A 82 -18.32 -42.13 1.52
C GLY A 82 -18.10 -43.62 1.20
N GLY A 83 -17.42 -43.94 0.10
CA GLY A 83 -16.96 -45.29 -0.21
C GLY A 83 -15.64 -45.65 0.48
N HIS A 84 -15.44 -46.94 0.73
CA HIS A 84 -14.25 -47.48 1.37
C HIS A 84 -13.72 -48.74 0.67
N GLN A 85 -12.40 -48.83 0.50
CA GLN A 85 -11.72 -50.04 0.08
C GLN A 85 -10.64 -50.43 1.11
N GLU A 86 -10.69 -51.65 1.61
CA GLU A 86 -9.66 -52.26 2.46
C GLU A 86 -8.89 -53.30 1.65
N VAL A 87 -7.56 -53.26 1.67
CA VAL A 87 -6.68 -54.19 0.95
C VAL A 87 -5.77 -54.89 1.94
N SER A 88 -5.88 -56.22 2.05
CA SER A 88 -5.20 -56.99 3.09
C SER A 88 -4.79 -58.39 2.61
N GLY A 89 -3.82 -59.01 3.29
CA GLY A 89 -3.40 -60.38 3.00
C GLY A 89 -4.37 -61.44 3.56
N HIS A 90 -4.45 -62.59 2.87
CA HIS A 90 -5.12 -63.80 3.33
C HIS A 90 -4.13 -64.97 3.38
N GLY A 91 -3.65 -65.32 4.57
CA GLY A 91 -2.65 -66.38 4.72
C GLY A 91 -1.36 -66.07 3.94
N SER A 92 -1.06 -66.85 2.90
CA SER A 92 0.10 -66.64 2.02
C SER A 92 -0.19 -65.76 0.78
N TYR A 93 -1.43 -65.30 0.61
CA TYR A 93 -1.85 -64.48 -0.53
C TYR A 93 -1.86 -63.00 -0.14
N GLN A 94 -1.31 -62.15 -1.02
CA GLN A 94 -1.31 -60.71 -0.86
C GLN A 94 -2.54 -60.11 -1.56
N GLY A 95 -3.31 -59.28 -0.85
CA GLY A 95 -4.36 -58.49 -1.48
C GLY A 95 -3.76 -57.42 -2.38
N GLN A 96 -4.30 -57.25 -3.59
CA GLN A 96 -3.78 -56.28 -4.56
C GLN A 96 -4.86 -55.33 -5.05
N ALA A 97 -4.61 -54.03 -4.96
CA ALA A 97 -5.39 -53.01 -5.65
C ALA A 97 -4.54 -52.33 -6.72
N ASN A 98 -5.00 -52.33 -7.97
CA ASN A 98 -4.25 -51.76 -9.09
C ASN A 98 -5.06 -50.64 -9.72
N ASN A 99 -4.42 -49.48 -9.91
CA ASN A 99 -5.00 -48.33 -10.60
C ASN A 99 -6.30 -47.81 -9.97
N THR A 100 -6.41 -47.89 -8.64
CA THR A 100 -7.54 -47.32 -7.89
C THR A 100 -7.58 -45.79 -8.04
N VAL A 101 -8.75 -45.21 -8.24
CA VAL A 101 -8.98 -43.75 -8.23
C VAL A 101 -9.85 -43.39 -7.03
N ILE A 102 -9.41 -42.45 -6.19
CA ILE A 102 -10.10 -42.04 -4.97
C ILE A 102 -10.63 -40.60 -5.12
N ASN A 103 -11.95 -40.43 -5.22
CA ASN A 103 -12.66 -39.16 -5.40
C ASN A 103 -13.46 -38.79 -4.14
N GLY A 104 -12.76 -38.38 -3.07
CA GLY A 104 -13.37 -38.08 -1.78
C GLY A 104 -13.71 -39.31 -0.91
N GLY A 105 -13.50 -40.52 -1.44
CA GLY A 105 -13.57 -41.77 -0.68
C GLY A 105 -12.29 -42.11 0.08
N SER A 106 -12.17 -43.34 0.55
CA SER A 106 -11.00 -43.79 1.31
C SER A 106 -10.50 -45.17 0.90
N GLN A 107 -9.17 -45.35 0.90
CA GLN A 107 -8.52 -46.65 0.75
C GLN A 107 -7.63 -46.92 1.97
N THR A 108 -7.75 -48.08 2.58
CA THR A 108 -6.81 -48.57 3.59
C THR A 108 -6.08 -49.79 3.05
N ILE A 109 -4.77 -49.82 3.25
CA ILE A 109 -3.93 -50.99 2.98
C ILE A 109 -3.40 -51.50 4.31
N SER A 110 -3.86 -52.67 4.70
CA SER A 110 -3.43 -53.39 5.88
C SER A 110 -2.27 -54.35 5.58
N GLU A 111 -1.82 -55.05 6.61
CA GLU A 111 -0.76 -56.04 6.53
C GLU A 111 -0.96 -57.03 5.37
N GLY A 112 0.09 -57.22 4.56
CA GLY A 112 0.06 -58.09 3.38
C GLY A 112 -0.67 -57.50 2.16
N GLY A 113 -1.26 -56.31 2.26
CA GLY A 113 -1.87 -55.60 1.15
C GLY A 113 -0.86 -54.80 0.33
N ILE A 114 -1.12 -54.70 -0.98
CA ILE A 114 -0.34 -53.94 -1.95
C ILE A 114 -1.29 -53.09 -2.79
N SER A 115 -1.02 -51.80 -2.93
CA SER A 115 -1.68 -50.98 -3.95
C SER A 115 -0.67 -50.38 -4.92
N THR A 116 -0.98 -50.42 -6.21
CA THR A 116 -0.12 -49.89 -7.27
C THR A 116 -0.85 -48.89 -8.15
N GLY A 117 -0.21 -47.75 -8.44
CA GLY A 117 -0.75 -46.75 -9.36
C GLY A 117 -2.04 -46.07 -8.88
N THR A 118 -2.29 -46.00 -7.57
CA THR A 118 -3.44 -45.28 -7.01
C THR A 118 -3.38 -43.80 -7.36
N ILE A 119 -4.51 -43.20 -7.75
CA ILE A 119 -4.67 -41.76 -7.93
C ILE A 119 -5.59 -41.24 -6.82
N ILE A 120 -5.12 -40.30 -6.02
CA ILE A 120 -5.89 -39.67 -4.93
C ILE A 120 -6.24 -38.25 -5.34
N ASN A 121 -7.52 -38.00 -5.59
CA ASN A 121 -8.06 -36.70 -5.96
C ASN A 121 -8.54 -35.93 -4.71
N ASP A 122 -9.13 -34.75 -4.91
CA ASP A 122 -9.61 -33.87 -3.84
C ASP A 122 -10.42 -34.62 -2.77
N LYS A 123 -10.05 -34.42 -1.50
CA LYS A 123 -10.61 -35.06 -0.29
C LYS A 123 -10.46 -36.58 -0.22
N GLY A 124 -9.89 -37.22 -1.24
CA GLY A 124 -9.59 -38.64 -1.19
C GLY A 124 -8.49 -38.92 -0.16
N THR A 125 -8.60 -40.05 0.53
CA THR A 125 -7.61 -40.47 1.52
C THR A 125 -7.10 -41.88 1.27
N MET A 126 -5.82 -42.09 1.57
CA MET A 126 -5.19 -43.41 1.52
C MET A 126 -4.38 -43.64 2.80
N SER A 127 -4.65 -44.73 3.52
CA SER A 127 -3.90 -45.15 4.71
C SER A 127 -3.07 -46.39 4.40
N VAL A 128 -1.75 -46.31 4.52
CA VAL A 128 -0.83 -47.44 4.35
C VAL A 128 -0.31 -47.86 5.71
N LEU A 129 -0.84 -48.95 6.26
CA LEU A 129 -0.52 -49.41 7.61
C LEU A 129 0.81 -50.18 7.65
N THR A 130 1.27 -50.51 8.86
CA THR A 130 2.50 -51.29 9.09
C THR A 130 2.48 -52.58 8.26
N ASN A 131 3.62 -52.94 7.67
CA ASN A 131 3.79 -54.10 6.77
C ASN A 131 2.95 -54.06 5.47
N ALA A 132 2.29 -52.95 5.15
CA ALA A 132 1.63 -52.71 3.88
C ALA A 132 2.54 -52.00 2.87
N LYS A 133 2.20 -52.08 1.57
CA LYS A 133 2.93 -51.40 0.50
C LYS A 133 2.01 -50.60 -0.42
N ALA A 134 2.40 -49.37 -0.72
CA ALA A 134 1.87 -48.57 -1.81
C ALA A 134 2.99 -48.21 -2.79
N ASP A 135 2.77 -48.37 -4.09
CA ASP A 135 3.75 -48.05 -5.13
C ASP A 135 3.14 -47.17 -6.22
N ALA A 136 3.91 -46.17 -6.67
CA ALA A 136 3.54 -45.25 -7.74
C ALA A 136 2.21 -44.50 -7.50
N THR A 137 1.88 -44.20 -6.24
CA THR A 137 0.70 -43.38 -5.89
C THR A 137 0.87 -41.95 -6.39
N ARG A 138 -0.14 -41.42 -7.09
CA ARG A 138 -0.26 -40.00 -7.45
C ARG A 138 -1.23 -39.31 -6.48
N ILE A 139 -0.78 -38.24 -5.83
CA ILE A 139 -1.59 -37.44 -4.90
C ILE A 139 -1.82 -36.06 -5.53
N ASP A 140 -3.04 -35.81 -5.98
CA ASP A 140 -3.44 -34.55 -6.60
C ASP A 140 -3.98 -33.55 -5.57
N ASN A 141 -4.30 -32.34 -6.01
CA ASN A 141 -4.71 -31.23 -5.15
C ASN A 141 -5.87 -31.62 -4.21
N GLY A 142 -5.66 -31.48 -2.90
CA GLY A 142 -6.63 -31.83 -1.86
C GLY A 142 -6.67 -33.31 -1.46
N GLY A 143 -5.93 -34.19 -2.14
CA GLY A 143 -5.76 -35.59 -1.74
C GLY A 143 -4.73 -35.78 -0.63
N ALA A 144 -4.88 -36.85 0.17
CA ALA A 144 -3.97 -37.17 1.27
C ALA A 144 -3.58 -38.66 1.32
N MET A 145 -2.32 -38.92 1.67
CA MET A 145 -1.79 -40.26 1.93
C MET A 145 -1.09 -40.29 3.29
N ASP A 146 -1.54 -41.17 4.18
CA ASP A 146 -0.95 -41.42 5.50
C ASP A 146 -0.16 -42.74 5.48
N VAL A 147 1.12 -42.70 5.86
CA VAL A 147 2.06 -43.80 5.69
C VAL A 147 2.64 -44.22 7.04
N ALA A 148 2.27 -45.41 7.52
CA ALA A 148 2.93 -46.16 8.60
C ALA A 148 3.62 -47.44 8.09
N GLY A 149 3.34 -47.85 6.84
CA GLY A 149 4.03 -48.92 6.11
C GLY A 149 5.08 -48.39 5.12
N ASN A 150 5.11 -48.94 3.91
CA ASN A 150 6.04 -48.54 2.85
C ASN A 150 5.33 -47.87 1.68
N ALA A 151 5.78 -46.67 1.30
CA ALA A 151 5.35 -45.97 0.10
C ALA A 151 6.54 -45.78 -0.84
N THR A 152 6.45 -46.24 -2.09
CA THR A 152 7.52 -46.09 -3.09
C THR A 152 7.04 -45.30 -4.30
N ASN A 153 7.93 -44.50 -4.88
CA ASN A 153 7.70 -43.75 -6.12
C ASN A 153 6.46 -42.84 -6.11
N THR A 154 6.10 -42.30 -4.94
CA THR A 154 4.95 -41.40 -4.81
C THR A 154 5.17 -40.11 -5.61
N ILE A 155 4.16 -39.63 -6.31
CA ILE A 155 4.16 -38.35 -7.02
C ILE A 155 3.13 -37.43 -6.37
N ILE A 156 3.56 -36.27 -5.87
CA ILE A 156 2.68 -35.27 -5.26
C ILE A 156 2.52 -34.08 -6.22
N ASN A 157 1.28 -33.81 -6.64
CA ASN A 157 0.88 -32.69 -7.50
C ASN A 157 -0.22 -31.84 -6.82
N GLY A 158 0.07 -31.36 -5.62
CA GLY A 158 -0.79 -30.45 -4.85
C GLY A 158 -1.40 -31.10 -3.61
N GLY A 159 -1.30 -32.42 -3.46
CA GLY A 159 -1.75 -33.15 -2.28
C GLY A 159 -0.75 -33.16 -1.13
N THR A 160 -1.03 -34.00 -0.13
CA THR A 160 -0.18 -34.18 1.05
C THR A 160 0.17 -35.65 1.29
N GLN A 161 1.44 -35.92 1.59
CA GLN A 161 1.89 -37.22 2.14
C GLN A 161 2.35 -37.03 3.59
N ASN A 162 1.76 -37.75 4.54
CA ASN A 162 2.20 -37.80 5.94
C ASN A 162 2.88 -39.13 6.22
N ILE A 163 4.11 -39.10 6.74
CA ILE A 163 4.90 -40.29 7.07
C ILE A 163 4.99 -40.38 8.58
N TYR A 164 4.26 -41.34 9.15
CA TYR A 164 4.15 -41.58 10.58
C TYR A 164 5.23 -42.53 11.08
N ASN A 165 5.21 -42.81 12.40
CA ASN A 165 6.11 -43.75 13.03
C ASN A 165 6.13 -45.11 12.29
N HIS A 166 7.32 -45.63 12.02
CA HIS A 166 7.60 -46.82 11.19
C HIS A 166 7.31 -46.67 9.68
N GLY A 167 6.69 -45.58 9.26
CA GLY A 167 6.46 -45.26 7.86
C GLY A 167 7.75 -44.96 7.12
N ILE A 168 7.89 -45.53 5.92
CA ILE A 168 9.03 -45.29 5.04
C ILE A 168 8.51 -44.86 3.66
N ALA A 169 8.91 -43.67 3.22
CA ALA A 169 8.67 -43.20 1.85
C ALA A 169 9.99 -43.18 1.07
N THR A 170 10.06 -43.85 -0.08
CA THR A 170 11.28 -43.89 -0.93
C THR A 170 10.99 -43.37 -2.33
N GLY A 171 11.80 -42.44 -2.82
CA GLY A 171 11.72 -41.94 -4.19
C GLY A 171 10.53 -41.02 -4.45
N THR A 172 10.06 -40.29 -3.43
CA THR A 172 8.95 -39.35 -3.58
C THR A 172 9.36 -38.16 -4.47
N ASN A 173 8.53 -37.84 -5.46
CA ASN A 173 8.67 -36.64 -6.30
C ASN A 173 7.55 -35.64 -5.96
N ILE A 174 7.92 -34.48 -5.42
CA ILE A 174 6.99 -33.40 -5.10
C ILE A 174 7.08 -32.34 -6.20
N ASN A 175 6.08 -32.30 -7.08
CA ASN A 175 5.97 -31.29 -8.14
C ASN A 175 5.22 -30.04 -7.64
N SER A 176 4.27 -30.25 -6.74
CA SER A 176 3.56 -29.24 -5.94
C SER A 176 2.96 -29.92 -4.70
N GLY A 177 2.63 -29.18 -3.64
CA GLY A 177 2.14 -29.77 -2.38
C GLY A 177 3.24 -30.09 -1.37
N THR A 178 2.95 -31.01 -0.44
CA THR A 178 3.77 -31.19 0.78
C THR A 178 4.00 -32.66 1.16
N GLN A 179 5.21 -32.97 1.63
CA GLN A 179 5.51 -34.18 2.38
C GLN A 179 5.86 -33.83 3.83
N ASN A 180 5.14 -34.41 4.79
CA ASN A 180 5.41 -34.25 6.22
C ASN A 180 6.01 -35.53 6.78
N ILE A 181 7.20 -35.45 7.36
CA ILE A 181 7.88 -36.54 8.04
C ILE A 181 7.69 -36.33 9.54
N LYS A 182 6.77 -37.10 10.11
CA LYS A 182 6.41 -37.04 11.52
C LYS A 182 7.41 -37.82 12.38
N SER A 183 7.24 -37.75 13.70
CA SER A 183 8.05 -38.51 14.66
C SER A 183 8.11 -40.00 14.32
N GLY A 184 9.34 -40.53 14.16
CA GLY A 184 9.61 -41.93 13.81
C GLY A 184 9.38 -42.30 12.34
N GLY A 185 8.94 -41.35 11.51
CA GLY A 185 8.82 -41.54 10.06
C GLY A 185 10.13 -41.29 9.34
N LYS A 186 10.32 -41.96 8.19
CA LYS A 186 11.51 -41.82 7.34
C LYS A 186 11.14 -41.53 5.88
N ALA A 187 11.75 -40.51 5.29
CA ALA A 187 11.77 -40.31 3.84
C ALA A 187 13.18 -40.50 3.29
N ASP A 188 13.30 -41.22 2.18
CA ASP A 188 14.57 -41.45 1.50
C ASP A 188 14.47 -41.03 0.04
N THR A 189 15.43 -40.24 -0.45
CA THR A 189 15.53 -39.74 -1.82
C THR A 189 14.31 -38.96 -2.30
N THR A 190 13.97 -37.85 -1.62
CA THR A 190 12.84 -36.99 -2.04
C THR A 190 13.31 -35.89 -2.99
N ASN A 191 12.66 -35.74 -4.14
CA ASN A 191 12.91 -34.63 -5.08
C ASN A 191 11.83 -33.54 -4.92
N ILE A 192 12.25 -32.31 -4.68
CA ILE A 192 11.36 -31.20 -4.30
C ILE A 192 11.48 -30.10 -5.35
N SER A 193 10.39 -29.83 -6.07
CA SER A 193 10.35 -28.86 -7.16
C SER A 193 9.85 -27.47 -6.68
N SER A 194 9.78 -26.51 -7.61
CA SER A 194 9.34 -25.14 -7.30
C SER A 194 7.94 -25.10 -6.68
N GLY A 195 7.78 -24.39 -5.56
CA GLY A 195 6.52 -24.26 -4.83
C GLY A 195 6.16 -25.45 -3.93
N SER A 196 6.99 -26.49 -3.90
CA SER A 196 6.81 -27.69 -3.07
C SER A 196 7.54 -27.61 -1.74
N LYS A 197 7.09 -28.41 -0.76
CA LYS A 197 7.69 -28.45 0.57
C LYS A 197 7.93 -29.88 1.06
N GLN A 198 9.06 -30.07 1.75
CA GLN A 198 9.26 -31.19 2.68
C GLN A 198 9.41 -30.62 4.09
N VAL A 199 8.67 -31.17 5.04
CA VAL A 199 8.70 -30.79 6.45
C VAL A 199 9.20 -31.97 7.27
N VAL A 200 10.33 -31.78 7.96
CA VAL A 200 10.90 -32.76 8.88
C VAL A 200 10.59 -32.31 10.30
N GLU A 201 9.59 -32.94 10.91
CA GLU A 201 9.18 -32.62 12.27
C GLU A 201 10.09 -33.27 13.31
N LYS A 202 9.89 -32.93 14.59
CA LYS A 202 10.62 -33.52 15.71
C LYS A 202 10.58 -35.05 15.66
N GLY A 203 11.76 -35.67 15.61
CA GLY A 203 11.93 -37.12 15.56
C GLY A 203 11.71 -37.76 14.18
N GLY A 204 11.40 -36.97 13.15
CA GLY A 204 11.37 -37.42 11.75
C GLY A 204 12.77 -37.45 11.13
N THR A 205 12.97 -38.28 10.10
CA THR A 205 14.26 -38.41 9.39
C THR A 205 14.08 -38.31 7.88
N ALA A 206 14.81 -37.39 7.25
CA ALA A 206 14.96 -37.30 5.79
C ALA A 206 16.40 -37.67 5.38
N THR A 207 16.55 -38.50 4.34
CA THR A 207 17.86 -38.79 3.73
C THR A 207 17.82 -38.53 2.23
N GLY A 208 18.86 -37.88 1.69
CA GLY A 208 19.02 -37.71 0.24
C GLY A 208 18.00 -36.77 -0.42
N SER A 209 17.49 -35.78 0.30
CA SER A 209 16.53 -34.82 -0.27
C SER A 209 17.22 -33.86 -1.25
N ASN A 210 16.68 -33.74 -2.46
CA ASN A 210 17.15 -32.82 -3.51
C ASN A 210 16.14 -31.67 -3.68
N ILE A 211 16.52 -30.47 -3.26
CA ILE A 211 15.68 -29.27 -3.31
C ILE A 211 16.10 -28.42 -4.51
N ARG A 212 15.23 -28.35 -5.52
CA ARG A 212 15.43 -27.52 -6.71
C ARG A 212 15.10 -26.06 -6.43
N ALA A 213 15.46 -25.18 -7.36
CA ALA A 213 15.08 -23.77 -7.33
C ALA A 213 13.56 -23.59 -7.08
N GLY A 214 13.21 -22.75 -6.11
CA GLY A 214 11.84 -22.50 -5.67
C GLY A 214 11.24 -23.56 -4.72
N GLY A 215 11.91 -24.69 -4.50
CA GLY A 215 11.52 -25.70 -3.51
C GLY A 215 11.95 -25.31 -2.09
N THR A 216 11.27 -25.85 -1.08
CA THR A 216 11.57 -25.57 0.34
C THR A 216 11.79 -26.84 1.15
N LEU A 217 12.88 -26.88 1.91
CA LEU A 217 13.07 -27.81 3.02
C LEU A 217 12.83 -27.08 4.35
N ILE A 218 11.96 -27.62 5.19
CA ILE A 218 11.69 -27.15 6.54
C ILE A 218 12.14 -28.24 7.51
N VAL A 219 13.03 -27.90 8.44
CA VAL A 219 13.47 -28.80 9.51
C VAL A 219 13.17 -28.16 10.85
N ASP A 220 12.19 -28.72 11.55
CA ASP A 220 11.80 -28.27 12.87
C ASP A 220 12.82 -28.73 13.93
N THR A 221 12.75 -28.13 15.13
CA THR A 221 13.61 -28.52 16.25
C THR A 221 13.46 -30.01 16.56
N GLY A 222 14.58 -30.74 16.48
CA GLY A 222 14.61 -32.18 16.70
C GLY A 222 14.41 -33.05 15.45
N GLY A 223 14.28 -32.44 14.26
CA GLY A 223 14.26 -33.15 12.98
C GLY A 223 15.68 -33.45 12.46
N ILE A 224 15.81 -34.53 11.68
CA ILE A 224 17.08 -34.99 11.11
C ILE A 224 17.00 -34.99 9.58
N ALA A 225 17.94 -34.33 8.91
CA ALA A 225 18.02 -34.30 7.44
C ALA A 225 19.48 -34.47 6.96
N HIS A 226 19.82 -35.62 6.39
CA HIS A 226 21.19 -35.92 5.96
C HIS A 226 21.30 -36.10 4.44
N GLY A 227 22.46 -35.74 3.88
CA GLY A 227 22.69 -35.80 2.44
C GLY A 227 21.76 -34.87 1.67
N VAL A 228 21.44 -33.72 2.25
CA VAL A 228 20.58 -32.71 1.62
C VAL A 228 21.34 -32.02 0.49
N TYR A 229 20.71 -31.82 -0.66
CA TYR A 229 21.23 -31.03 -1.76
C TYR A 229 20.30 -29.86 -2.06
N LEU A 230 20.79 -28.64 -1.87
CA LEU A 230 20.06 -27.39 -2.10
C LEU A 230 20.64 -26.69 -3.34
N ASP A 231 19.85 -26.63 -4.41
CA ASP A 231 20.19 -25.87 -5.62
C ASP A 231 20.13 -24.36 -5.34
N THR A 232 20.81 -23.57 -6.18
CA THR A 232 20.63 -22.10 -6.15
C THR A 232 19.16 -21.75 -6.40
N GLY A 233 18.62 -20.83 -5.60
CA GLY A 233 17.21 -20.45 -5.59
C GLY A 233 16.30 -21.33 -4.73
N SER A 234 16.82 -22.35 -4.06
CA SER A 234 16.07 -23.15 -3.07
C SER A 234 15.95 -22.42 -1.72
N ALA A 235 15.08 -22.89 -0.84
CA ALA A 235 14.92 -22.35 0.51
C ALA A 235 15.16 -23.43 1.58
N LEU A 236 16.00 -23.10 2.57
CA LEU A 236 16.14 -23.85 3.82
C LEU A 236 15.50 -23.05 4.96
N VAL A 237 14.55 -23.66 5.68
CA VAL A 237 13.97 -23.10 6.92
C VAL A 237 14.36 -24.02 8.08
N ALA A 238 15.23 -23.54 8.97
CA ALA A 238 15.80 -24.34 10.04
C ALA A 238 16.13 -23.52 11.29
N ASN A 239 16.53 -24.22 12.35
CA ASN A 239 16.97 -23.61 13.60
C ASN A 239 18.11 -24.42 14.23
N THR A 240 18.92 -23.80 15.08
CA THR A 240 20.02 -24.45 15.81
C THR A 240 19.56 -25.12 17.12
N GLY A 241 18.26 -25.32 17.33
CA GLY A 241 17.71 -25.90 18.54
C GLY A 241 18.13 -27.35 18.78
N ALA A 242 17.92 -27.82 20.02
CA ALA A 242 18.33 -29.15 20.44
C ALA A 242 17.75 -30.26 19.56
N GLY A 243 18.64 -31.12 19.04
CA GLY A 243 18.29 -32.28 18.22
C GLY A 243 18.04 -31.97 16.74
N THR A 244 18.11 -30.70 16.30
CA THR A 244 18.21 -30.41 14.87
C THR A 244 19.55 -30.91 14.36
N ASP A 245 19.53 -31.77 13.34
CA ASP A 245 20.74 -32.32 12.74
C ASP A 245 20.62 -32.34 11.21
N ILE A 246 21.37 -31.46 10.55
CA ILE A 246 21.34 -31.25 9.10
C ILE A 246 22.75 -31.34 8.55
N ASP A 247 22.94 -32.18 7.54
CA ASP A 247 24.20 -32.33 6.80
C ASP A 247 23.89 -32.35 5.30
N GLY A 248 24.62 -31.53 4.53
CA GLY A 248 24.38 -31.47 3.10
C GLY A 248 25.27 -30.50 2.33
N TYR A 249 24.86 -30.21 1.10
CA TYR A 249 25.56 -29.34 0.17
C TYR A 249 24.65 -28.21 -0.34
N GLN A 250 25.22 -27.01 -0.39
CA GLN A 250 24.63 -25.78 -0.94
C GLN A 250 25.63 -25.16 -1.91
N ARG A 251 25.22 -24.87 -3.16
CA ARG A 251 26.13 -24.30 -4.19
C ARG A 251 27.45 -25.08 -4.33
N SER A 252 27.39 -26.41 -4.21
CA SER A 252 28.56 -27.31 -4.20
C SER A 252 29.51 -27.18 -2.99
N SER A 253 29.15 -26.42 -1.96
CA SER A 253 29.86 -26.33 -0.68
C SER A 253 29.13 -27.12 0.40
N HIS A 254 29.87 -27.79 1.27
CA HIS A 254 29.30 -28.51 2.41
C HIS A 254 28.83 -27.54 3.49
N PHE A 255 27.70 -27.84 4.13
CA PHE A 255 27.17 -27.08 5.26
C PHE A 255 26.58 -28.03 6.30
N THR A 256 26.51 -27.58 7.55
CA THR A 256 25.92 -28.37 8.64
C THR A 256 25.11 -27.51 9.60
N ILE A 257 24.10 -28.10 10.21
CA ILE A 257 23.45 -27.60 11.43
C ILE A 257 23.38 -28.77 12.41
N THR A 258 24.34 -28.87 13.33
CA THR A 258 24.44 -30.01 14.24
C THR A 258 24.94 -29.57 15.62
N GLY A 259 24.48 -30.24 16.67
CA GLY A 259 24.95 -29.98 18.05
C GLY A 259 24.79 -28.53 18.53
N GLY A 260 23.81 -27.77 18.02
CA GLY A 260 23.64 -26.36 18.35
C GLY A 260 24.57 -25.40 17.59
N ARG A 261 25.13 -25.84 16.45
CA ARG A 261 26.02 -25.02 15.62
C ARG A 261 25.67 -25.15 14.15
N ALA A 262 25.44 -24.01 13.50
CA ALA A 262 25.29 -23.90 12.05
C ALA A 262 26.60 -23.41 11.41
N GLU A 263 27.05 -24.04 10.33
CA GLU A 263 28.27 -23.67 9.61
C GLU A 263 28.02 -23.62 8.10
N HIS A 264 28.50 -22.56 7.44
CA HIS A 264 28.46 -22.36 5.98
C HIS A 264 27.05 -22.39 5.37
N VAL A 265 26.03 -22.03 6.15
CA VAL A 265 24.65 -21.99 5.68
C VAL A 265 24.44 -20.82 4.72
N VAL A 266 23.84 -21.06 3.55
CA VAL A 266 23.37 -20.02 2.64
C VAL A 266 21.86 -19.87 2.79
N LEU A 267 21.40 -18.63 2.93
CA LEU A 267 19.99 -18.29 3.04
C LEU A 267 19.63 -17.43 1.84
N GLU A 268 18.73 -17.92 1.01
CA GLU A 268 18.24 -17.24 -0.19
C GLU A 268 16.74 -17.52 -0.37
N ASN A 269 16.07 -16.74 -1.23
CA ASN A 269 14.64 -16.84 -1.49
C ASN A 269 13.81 -16.70 -0.21
N THR A 270 13.08 -17.71 0.26
CA THR A 270 12.35 -17.66 1.54
C THR A 270 13.08 -18.40 2.66
N GLY A 271 14.38 -18.68 2.47
CA GLY A 271 15.21 -19.37 3.43
C GLY A 271 15.39 -18.58 4.72
N GLN A 272 15.28 -19.26 5.85
CA GLN A 272 15.42 -18.65 7.17
C GLN A 272 16.18 -19.56 8.12
N LEU A 273 17.17 -19.01 8.82
CA LEU A 273 17.84 -19.67 9.94
C LEU A 273 17.56 -18.90 11.23
N THR A 274 17.01 -19.60 12.23
CA THR A 274 16.88 -19.08 13.58
C THR A 274 17.97 -19.65 14.48
N VAL A 275 18.86 -18.78 14.96
CA VAL A 275 19.86 -19.13 15.97
C VAL A 275 19.26 -18.90 17.35
N VAL A 276 19.07 -19.96 18.12
CA VAL A 276 18.41 -19.92 19.44
C VAL A 276 19.42 -19.71 20.58
N ALA A 277 18.92 -19.50 21.81
CA ALA A 277 19.76 -19.25 22.98
C ALA A 277 20.87 -20.28 23.15
N GLN A 278 22.09 -19.81 23.49
CA GLN A 278 23.27 -20.64 23.77
C GLN A 278 23.80 -21.46 22.59
N THR A 279 23.37 -21.14 21.37
CA THR A 279 23.80 -21.80 20.13
C THR A 279 24.50 -20.81 19.19
N SER A 280 25.10 -21.32 18.11
CA SER A 280 25.88 -20.48 17.19
C SER A 280 25.64 -20.72 15.71
N ALA A 281 25.89 -19.70 14.90
CA ALA A 281 26.02 -19.79 13.44
C ALA A 281 27.35 -19.17 13.00
N VAL A 282 28.02 -19.77 12.02
CA VAL A 282 29.33 -19.34 11.53
C VAL A 282 29.35 -19.36 10.00
N ASP A 283 29.94 -18.32 9.40
CA ASP A 283 30.09 -18.18 7.96
C ASP A 283 28.75 -18.26 7.19
N THR A 284 27.68 -17.73 7.79
CA THR A 284 26.37 -17.68 7.14
C THR A 284 26.35 -16.63 6.04
N ILE A 285 25.90 -17.02 4.85
CA ILE A 285 25.63 -16.11 3.73
C ILE A 285 24.13 -15.81 3.71
N VAL A 286 23.76 -14.54 3.71
CA VAL A 286 22.36 -14.11 3.59
C VAL A 286 22.19 -13.31 2.30
N ASP A 287 21.60 -13.97 1.30
CA ASP A 287 21.30 -13.44 -0.02
C ASP A 287 19.84 -12.95 -0.12
N ALA A 288 19.44 -12.47 -1.29
CA ALA A 288 18.12 -11.89 -1.54
C ALA A 288 16.97 -12.77 -1.03
N GLY A 289 16.14 -12.19 -0.15
CA GLY A 289 15.00 -12.83 0.50
C GLY A 289 15.36 -13.72 1.70
N GLY A 290 16.63 -14.14 1.81
CA GLY A 290 17.11 -14.93 2.95
C GLY A 290 17.10 -14.13 4.24
N LYS A 291 16.86 -14.82 5.37
CA LYS A 291 16.81 -14.20 6.70
C LYS A 291 17.56 -14.99 7.76
N LEU A 292 18.56 -14.36 8.39
CA LEU A 292 19.20 -14.87 9.60
C LEU A 292 18.63 -14.16 10.83
N ILE A 293 18.14 -14.91 11.81
CA ILE A 293 17.63 -14.38 13.08
C ILE A 293 18.54 -14.85 14.21
N VAL A 294 19.05 -13.91 15.01
CA VAL A 294 19.90 -14.17 16.18
C VAL A 294 19.13 -13.76 17.43
N HIS A 295 18.68 -14.75 18.22
CA HIS A 295 17.92 -14.53 19.45
C HIS A 295 18.80 -14.13 20.64
N GLU A 296 18.16 -13.84 21.77
CA GLU A 296 18.78 -13.70 23.08
C GLU A 296 19.76 -14.85 23.36
N GLU A 297 20.96 -14.53 23.85
CA GLU A 297 22.05 -15.47 24.15
C GLU A 297 22.61 -16.27 22.94
N ALA A 298 22.13 -16.01 21.73
CA ALA A 298 22.63 -16.63 20.51
C ALA A 298 23.80 -15.85 19.90
N VAL A 299 24.68 -16.55 19.17
CA VAL A 299 25.85 -15.91 18.54
C VAL A 299 26.00 -16.25 17.06
N ALA A 300 26.16 -15.23 16.22
CA ALA A 300 26.56 -15.37 14.82
C ALA A 300 27.98 -14.81 14.61
N TYR A 301 28.79 -15.54 13.85
CA TYR A 301 30.13 -15.12 13.43
C TYR A 301 30.20 -15.05 11.92
N THR A 302 30.90 -14.03 11.41
CA THR A 302 31.31 -13.89 10.00
C THR A 302 30.16 -13.95 8.99
N THR A 303 29.01 -13.36 9.34
CA THR A 303 27.87 -13.27 8.43
C THR A 303 28.17 -12.38 7.23
N ARG A 304 28.00 -12.90 6.01
CA ARG A 304 28.01 -12.09 4.78
C ARG A 304 26.59 -11.70 4.41
N LEU A 305 26.25 -10.44 4.61
CA LEU A 305 24.92 -9.88 4.39
C LEU A 305 24.87 -9.20 3.02
N ASN A 306 24.33 -9.88 2.02
CA ASN A 306 24.28 -9.40 0.64
C ASN A 306 22.99 -8.63 0.34
N ASN A 307 22.91 -8.08 -0.87
CA ASN A 307 21.80 -7.27 -1.32
C ASN A 307 20.46 -8.05 -1.21
N GLY A 308 19.49 -7.45 -0.51
CA GLY A 308 18.17 -8.05 -0.29
C GLY A 308 18.13 -9.14 0.80
N GLY A 309 19.25 -9.49 1.42
CA GLY A 309 19.28 -10.36 2.60
C GLY A 309 19.00 -9.59 3.88
N ILE A 310 18.48 -10.28 4.89
CA ILE A 310 18.11 -9.69 6.19
C ILE A 310 18.86 -10.38 7.34
N LEU A 311 19.57 -9.61 8.15
CA LEU A 311 20.11 -10.04 9.43
C LEU A 311 19.33 -9.35 10.57
N ASP A 312 18.59 -10.14 11.35
CA ASP A 312 17.78 -9.71 12.50
C ASP A 312 18.49 -10.11 13.80
N VAL A 313 19.13 -9.16 14.48
CA VAL A 313 19.81 -9.36 15.77
C VAL A 313 18.96 -8.77 16.89
N ARG A 314 18.40 -9.65 17.71
CA ARG A 314 17.49 -9.28 18.79
C ARG A 314 18.23 -8.84 20.04
N GLU A 315 17.46 -8.34 21.01
CA GLU A 315 17.96 -8.05 22.35
C GLU A 315 18.78 -9.23 22.89
N LYS A 316 19.94 -8.92 23.47
CA LYS A 316 20.94 -9.85 24.00
C LYS A 316 21.52 -10.89 23.01
N GLY A 317 21.16 -10.83 21.73
CA GLY A 317 21.86 -11.58 20.68
C GLY A 317 23.21 -10.96 20.33
N SER A 318 24.10 -11.73 19.70
CA SER A 318 25.39 -11.23 19.21
C SER A 318 25.67 -11.65 17.78
N ALA A 319 26.11 -10.73 16.92
CA ALA A 319 26.53 -11.01 15.54
C ALA A 319 27.81 -10.23 15.22
N THR A 320 28.91 -10.92 14.92
CA THR A 320 30.22 -10.26 14.81
C THR A 320 30.94 -10.62 13.52
N GLY A 321 31.77 -9.69 13.02
CA GLY A 321 32.47 -9.88 11.74
C GLY A 321 31.54 -9.80 10.53
N ILE A 322 30.42 -9.07 10.65
CA ILE A 322 29.45 -8.92 9.55
C ILE A 322 30.13 -8.21 8.38
N GLN A 323 29.94 -8.73 7.17
CA GLN A 323 30.29 -8.07 5.92
C GLN A 323 29.00 -7.59 5.25
N GLN A 324 28.66 -6.31 5.41
CA GLN A 324 27.40 -5.74 4.94
C GLN A 324 27.54 -5.10 3.56
N SER A 325 26.80 -5.62 2.58
CA SER A 325 26.68 -5.00 1.26
C SER A 325 25.82 -3.72 1.31
N SER A 326 25.91 -2.88 0.28
CA SER A 326 25.22 -1.57 0.23
C SER A 326 23.68 -1.65 0.27
N GLN A 327 23.11 -2.83 0.02
CA GLN A 327 21.67 -3.10 0.05
C GLN A 327 21.30 -4.27 1.00
N GLY A 328 22.23 -4.68 1.86
CA GLY A 328 21.97 -5.70 2.88
C GLY A 328 21.28 -5.08 4.10
N ALA A 329 20.17 -5.68 4.54
CA ALA A 329 19.35 -5.13 5.61
C ALA A 329 19.80 -5.65 6.98
N LEU A 330 20.33 -4.75 7.80
CA LEU A 330 20.58 -5.01 9.22
C LEU A 330 19.38 -4.53 10.04
N VAL A 331 18.76 -5.43 10.78
CA VAL A 331 17.72 -5.16 11.77
C VAL A 331 18.33 -5.43 13.15
N ALA A 332 18.47 -4.41 13.98
CA ALA A 332 19.12 -4.53 15.27
C ALA A 332 18.56 -3.54 16.31
N THR A 333 18.88 -3.81 17.57
CA THR A 333 18.58 -2.94 18.70
C THR A 333 19.85 -2.64 19.49
N THR A 334 19.95 -1.47 20.11
CA THR A 334 21.05 -1.13 21.04
C THR A 334 21.10 -2.02 22.28
N ARG A 335 20.06 -2.83 22.52
CA ARG A 335 20.04 -3.88 23.55
C ARG A 335 20.60 -5.23 23.09
N ALA A 336 21.05 -5.35 21.84
CA ALA A 336 21.87 -6.49 21.45
C ALA A 336 23.15 -6.53 22.28
N THR A 337 23.66 -7.72 22.56
CA THR A 337 24.88 -7.88 23.37
C THR A 337 26.07 -7.28 22.62
N ARG A 338 26.20 -7.62 21.32
CA ARG A 338 27.26 -7.12 20.46
C ARG A 338 26.97 -7.35 18.99
N VAL A 339 26.93 -6.29 18.19
CA VAL A 339 26.85 -6.34 16.72
C VAL A 339 28.06 -5.65 16.14
N THR A 340 28.89 -6.31 15.33
CA THR A 340 30.06 -5.65 14.72
C THR A 340 30.29 -6.11 13.29
N GLY A 341 30.78 -5.19 12.46
CA GLY A 341 31.06 -5.51 11.06
C GLY A 341 31.71 -4.40 10.27
N THR A 342 31.77 -4.61 8.97
CA THR A 342 32.30 -3.68 7.97
C THR A 342 31.29 -3.53 6.85
N ARG A 343 31.04 -2.29 6.45
CA ARG A 343 30.18 -1.91 5.32
C ARG A 343 30.91 -2.07 4.00
N ALA A 344 30.16 -2.07 2.90
CA ALA A 344 30.70 -2.13 1.53
C ALA A 344 31.66 -0.98 1.18
N ASP A 345 31.53 0.17 1.85
CA ASP A 345 32.43 1.33 1.71
C ASP A 345 33.69 1.23 2.59
N GLY A 346 33.89 0.11 3.31
CA GLY A 346 35.05 -0.14 4.16
C GLY A 346 34.92 0.44 5.58
N VAL A 347 33.83 1.13 5.91
CA VAL A 347 33.63 1.69 7.25
C VAL A 347 33.23 0.59 8.23
N ALA A 348 33.93 0.52 9.37
CA ALA A 348 33.55 -0.35 10.48
C ALA A 348 32.36 0.22 11.27
N PHE A 349 31.46 -0.65 11.69
CA PHE A 349 30.29 -0.31 12.50
C PHE A 349 30.17 -1.22 13.72
N SER A 350 29.51 -0.73 14.78
CA SER A 350 29.31 -1.50 16.00
C SER A 350 28.02 -1.15 16.74
N ILE A 351 27.50 -2.10 17.51
CA ILE A 351 26.54 -1.93 18.59
C ILE A 351 27.11 -2.67 19.79
N GLU A 352 27.59 -1.94 20.79
CA GLU A 352 28.23 -2.49 21.98
C GLU A 352 27.87 -1.65 23.20
N GLN A 353 27.59 -2.29 24.33
CA GLN A 353 27.36 -1.60 25.62
C GLN A 353 26.28 -0.50 25.55
N GLY A 354 25.22 -0.69 24.74
CA GLY A 354 24.18 0.33 24.57
C GLY A 354 24.58 1.51 23.67
N ALA A 355 25.61 1.38 22.84
CA ALA A 355 25.99 2.41 21.88
C ALA A 355 26.12 1.82 20.47
N ALA A 356 25.37 2.38 19.51
CA ALA A 356 25.45 2.07 18.09
C ALA A 356 26.31 3.12 17.35
N ASN A 357 27.21 2.71 16.46
CA ASN A 357 28.13 3.59 15.74
C ASN A 357 28.25 3.21 14.26
N ASN A 358 28.14 4.20 13.37
CA ASN A 358 28.30 4.08 11.90
C ASN A 358 27.35 3.09 11.22
N ILE A 359 26.18 2.82 11.82
CA ILE A 359 25.22 1.85 11.30
C ILE A 359 24.69 2.30 9.92
N LEU A 360 24.65 1.38 8.96
CA LEU A 360 24.01 1.58 7.65
C LEU A 360 22.65 0.89 7.62
N LEU A 361 21.60 1.66 7.35
CA LEU A 361 20.22 1.19 7.25
C LEU A 361 19.72 1.41 5.82
N THR A 362 19.24 0.34 5.18
CA THR A 362 18.76 0.33 3.79
C THR A 362 17.79 -0.84 3.61
N ASN A 363 16.87 -0.76 2.64
CA ASN A 363 16.06 -1.89 2.17
C ASN A 363 15.41 -2.74 3.28
N GLY A 364 14.74 -2.10 4.24
CA GLY A 364 14.10 -2.76 5.39
C GLY A 364 15.00 -2.90 6.62
N GLY A 365 16.24 -2.42 6.56
CA GLY A 365 17.12 -2.30 7.73
C GLY A 365 16.54 -1.34 8.77
N VAL A 366 16.57 -1.75 10.03
CA VAL A 366 16.02 -0.98 11.15
C VAL A 366 16.99 -0.98 12.32
N LEU A 367 17.28 0.20 12.86
CA LEU A 367 17.93 0.34 14.16
C LEU A 367 16.93 0.89 15.16
N THR A 368 16.70 0.14 16.24
CA THR A 368 15.99 0.66 17.41
C THR A 368 16.99 1.10 18.47
N VAL A 369 17.05 2.39 18.75
CA VAL A 369 17.83 2.98 19.84
C VAL A 369 16.94 3.00 21.07
N GLU A 370 17.18 2.05 21.98
CA GLU A 370 16.38 1.82 23.18
C GLU A 370 16.61 2.89 24.26
N SER A 371 15.70 3.01 25.22
CA SER A 371 15.81 3.99 26.32
C SER A 371 17.17 3.92 27.02
N ASP A 372 17.73 5.06 27.42
CA ASP A 372 19.03 5.14 28.12
C ASP A 372 20.21 4.56 27.29
N THR A 373 20.08 4.52 25.97
CA THR A 373 21.14 4.11 25.01
C THR A 373 21.36 5.16 23.93
N THR A 374 22.41 4.98 23.12
CA THR A 374 22.79 5.96 22.10
C THR A 374 23.04 5.37 20.73
N SER A 375 22.87 6.19 19.69
CA SER A 375 23.42 5.96 18.35
C SER A 375 24.23 7.15 17.87
N ALA A 376 25.25 6.90 17.07
CA ALA A 376 26.09 7.92 16.47
C ALA A 376 26.38 7.61 14.99
N LYS A 377 26.25 8.63 14.14
CA LYS A 377 26.60 8.59 12.71
C LYS A 377 25.87 7.49 11.93
N THR A 378 24.62 7.22 12.31
CA THR A 378 23.74 6.33 11.55
C THR A 378 23.48 6.93 10.17
N GLN A 379 23.67 6.14 9.12
CA GLN A 379 23.27 6.50 7.76
C GLN A 379 22.00 5.74 7.40
N VAL A 380 20.92 6.47 7.16
CA VAL A 380 19.61 5.92 6.83
C VAL A 380 19.30 6.23 5.37
N ASN A 381 19.49 5.23 4.53
CA ASN A 381 19.20 5.32 3.10
C ASN A 381 17.76 4.88 2.81
N ALA A 382 17.33 4.99 1.56
CA ALA A 382 16.02 4.53 1.09
C ALA A 382 15.61 3.16 1.66
N GLY A 383 14.40 3.12 2.23
CA GLY A 383 13.83 1.92 2.87
C GLY A 383 14.43 1.55 4.23
N GLY A 384 15.44 2.27 4.72
CA GLY A 384 15.97 2.13 6.09
C GLY A 384 15.22 2.99 7.10
N ARG A 385 15.24 2.60 8.38
CA ARG A 385 14.63 3.37 9.46
C ARG A 385 15.41 3.34 10.77
N GLU A 386 15.68 4.50 11.35
CA GLU A 386 16.17 4.64 12.74
C GLU A 386 15.00 5.03 13.65
N ILE A 387 14.81 4.31 14.76
CA ILE A 387 13.77 4.58 15.76
C ILE A 387 14.48 4.96 17.06
N VAL A 388 14.34 6.21 17.48
CA VAL A 388 14.96 6.75 18.70
C VAL A 388 13.89 6.81 19.79
N LYS A 389 13.89 5.82 20.69
CA LYS A 389 12.88 5.72 21.75
C LYS A 389 13.05 6.80 22.82
N THR A 390 12.03 7.00 23.65
CA THR A 390 12.09 7.91 24.81
C THR A 390 13.32 7.62 25.68
N LYS A 391 14.01 8.69 26.11
CA LYS A 391 15.31 8.66 26.83
C LYS A 391 16.51 8.13 26.04
N ALA A 392 16.36 7.79 24.76
CA ALA A 392 17.47 7.48 23.89
C ALA A 392 18.05 8.76 23.26
N THR A 393 19.28 8.69 22.77
CA THR A 393 19.91 9.80 22.03
C THR A 393 20.56 9.32 20.74
N ALA A 394 20.14 9.86 19.59
CA ALA A 394 20.84 9.72 18.32
C ALA A 394 21.65 10.98 18.02
N THR A 395 22.87 10.84 17.49
CA THR A 395 23.74 11.99 17.14
C THR A 395 24.32 11.84 15.74
N GLY A 396 24.21 12.88 14.91
CA GLY A 396 24.83 12.91 13.58
C GLY A 396 24.20 11.94 12.58
N THR A 397 22.91 11.63 12.74
CA THR A 397 22.19 10.78 11.77
C THR A 397 22.10 11.49 10.43
N THR A 398 22.37 10.77 9.34
CA THR A 398 22.20 11.29 7.96
C THR A 398 21.08 10.51 7.27
N LEU A 399 20.06 11.22 6.78
CA LEU A 399 18.90 10.65 6.10
C LEU A 399 18.99 10.96 4.59
N THR A 400 19.00 9.92 3.76
CA THR A 400 19.04 10.04 2.28
C THR A 400 18.02 9.06 1.68
N GLY A 401 16.75 9.48 1.62
CA GLY A 401 15.62 8.60 1.28
C GLY A 401 15.05 7.77 2.45
N GLY A 402 15.73 7.74 3.60
CA GLY A 402 15.35 6.97 4.78
C GLY A 402 14.62 7.78 5.85
N GLU A 403 14.16 7.11 6.90
CA GLU A 403 13.35 7.72 7.95
C GLU A 403 14.01 7.67 9.34
N GLN A 404 13.91 8.76 10.10
CA GLN A 404 14.18 8.76 11.55
C GLN A 404 12.91 9.12 12.31
N ILE A 405 12.49 8.25 13.24
CA ILE A 405 11.37 8.50 14.17
C ILE A 405 11.96 8.84 15.54
N VAL A 406 11.62 10.02 16.07
CA VAL A 406 12.22 10.57 17.30
C VAL A 406 11.17 10.69 18.41
N GLU A 407 11.19 9.75 19.35
CA GLU A 407 10.48 9.82 20.64
C GLU A 407 11.42 10.22 21.81
N GLY A 408 12.73 10.11 21.59
CA GLY A 408 13.80 10.55 22.48
C GLY A 408 14.44 11.84 21.98
N VAL A 409 15.77 11.88 21.93
CA VAL A 409 16.55 13.04 21.45
C VAL A 409 17.30 12.69 20.18
N ALA A 410 17.17 13.51 19.14
CA ALA A 410 18.00 13.45 17.93
C ALA A 410 18.81 14.74 17.78
N ASN A 411 20.13 14.65 17.83
CA ASN A 411 21.03 15.79 17.73
C ASN A 411 21.80 15.76 16.41
N GLU A 412 21.89 16.90 15.71
CA GLU A 412 22.66 17.06 14.48
C GLU A 412 22.21 16.12 13.34
N THR A 413 20.91 15.86 13.23
CA THR A 413 20.36 15.11 12.09
C THR A 413 20.50 15.94 10.80
N THR A 414 21.05 15.34 9.75
CA THR A 414 21.07 15.92 8.39
C THR A 414 20.05 15.21 7.52
N ILE A 415 19.10 15.94 6.96
CA ILE A 415 18.02 15.42 6.12
C ILE A 415 18.28 15.85 4.67
N ASN A 416 18.65 14.89 3.82
CA ASN A 416 18.85 15.09 2.38
C ASN A 416 17.61 14.65 1.59
N ASP A 417 17.73 14.68 0.26
CA ASP A 417 16.67 14.29 -0.67
C ASP A 417 15.98 12.96 -0.28
N GLY A 418 14.64 13.02 -0.20
CA GLY A 418 13.77 11.93 0.23
C GLY A 418 13.90 11.50 1.69
N GLY A 419 14.82 12.08 2.46
CA GLY A 419 14.98 11.81 3.88
C GLY A 419 13.85 12.44 4.70
N ILE A 420 13.40 11.74 5.74
CA ILE A 420 12.31 12.20 6.60
C ILE A 420 12.69 12.05 8.06
N GLN A 421 12.72 13.15 8.81
CA GLN A 421 12.76 13.12 10.27
C GLN A 421 11.37 13.43 10.82
N THR A 422 10.82 12.52 11.62
CA THR A 422 9.55 12.71 12.33
C THR A 422 9.84 12.86 13.81
N VAL A 423 9.56 14.04 14.36
CA VAL A 423 9.60 14.31 15.80
C VAL A 423 8.23 14.02 16.39
N SER A 424 8.14 12.93 17.14
CA SER A 424 6.93 12.48 17.82
C SER A 424 6.64 13.30 19.09
N ALA A 425 5.49 13.09 19.71
CA ALA A 425 5.14 13.73 20.98
C ALA A 425 6.21 13.46 22.05
N ASN A 426 6.69 14.52 22.69
CA ASN A 426 7.80 14.53 23.66
C ASN A 426 9.18 14.18 23.09
N GLY A 427 9.29 14.00 21.78
CA GLY A 427 10.58 13.91 21.09
C GLY A 427 11.24 15.27 20.95
N GLU A 428 12.57 15.30 20.91
CA GLU A 428 13.36 16.52 20.76
C GLU A 428 14.39 16.35 19.63
N ALA A 429 14.32 17.19 18.60
CA ALA A 429 15.33 17.34 17.58
C ALA A 429 16.15 18.62 17.84
N ILE A 430 17.47 18.53 17.73
CA ILE A 430 18.38 19.65 18.00
C ILE A 430 19.35 19.77 16.83
N LYS A 431 19.55 20.98 16.31
CA LYS A 431 20.47 21.25 15.20
C LYS A 431 20.20 20.42 13.94
N THR A 432 18.93 20.18 13.65
CA THR A 432 18.56 19.51 12.39
C THR A 432 18.90 20.41 11.21
N THR A 433 19.62 19.88 10.23
CA THR A 433 19.85 20.53 8.93
C THR A 433 18.96 19.86 7.88
N ILE A 434 18.10 20.63 7.24
CA ILE A 434 17.21 20.16 6.18
C ILE A 434 17.72 20.72 4.85
N ASN A 435 18.06 19.83 3.93
CA ASN A 435 18.54 20.16 2.58
C ASN A 435 17.42 20.00 1.55
N GLU A 436 17.72 20.35 0.29
CA GLU A 436 16.80 20.18 -0.83
C GLU A 436 16.23 18.75 -0.88
N GLY A 437 14.90 18.64 -0.95
CA GLY A 437 14.18 17.37 -0.99
C GLY A 437 14.03 16.65 0.36
N GLY A 438 14.67 17.16 1.44
CA GLY A 438 14.51 16.64 2.79
C GLY A 438 13.27 17.19 3.49
N THR A 439 12.67 16.39 4.38
CA THR A 439 11.48 16.78 5.16
C THR A 439 11.71 16.61 6.66
N LEU A 440 11.44 17.67 7.43
CA LEU A 440 11.25 17.62 8.87
C LEU A 440 9.75 17.72 9.19
N THR A 441 9.22 16.74 9.90
CA THR A 441 7.86 16.75 10.45
C THR A 441 7.93 16.86 11.96
N VAL A 442 7.27 17.86 12.54
CA VAL A 442 7.17 18.03 14.01
C VAL A 442 5.71 17.93 14.41
N ASN A 443 5.39 16.85 15.14
CA ASN A 443 4.03 16.56 15.61
C ASN A 443 3.74 17.28 16.95
N ASP A 444 2.48 17.24 17.36
CA ASP A 444 2.00 17.82 18.61
C ASP A 444 2.85 17.40 19.83
N ASN A 445 3.20 18.36 20.68
CA ASN A 445 4.14 18.21 21.81
C ASN A 445 5.57 17.78 21.43
N GLY A 446 5.96 17.85 20.15
CA GLY A 446 7.34 17.68 19.71
C GLY A 446 8.14 18.98 19.77
N LYS A 447 9.46 18.87 19.95
CA LYS A 447 10.37 20.01 20.00
C LYS A 447 11.46 19.90 18.93
N ALA A 448 11.75 20.97 18.21
CA ALA A 448 12.82 21.02 17.23
C ALA A 448 13.54 22.39 17.24
N THR A 449 14.74 22.46 17.81
CA THR A 449 15.47 23.73 17.98
C THR A 449 16.76 23.79 17.19
N ASP A 450 17.23 25.01 16.91
CA ASP A 450 18.43 25.30 16.13
C ASP A 450 18.39 24.70 14.70
N ILE A 451 17.21 24.66 14.10
CA ILE A 451 17.03 24.14 12.74
C ILE A 451 17.76 25.03 11.72
N VAL A 452 18.39 24.41 10.73
CA VAL A 452 18.86 25.06 9.51
C VAL A 452 18.03 24.56 8.35
N GLN A 453 17.13 25.40 7.82
CA GLN A 453 16.31 25.09 6.66
C GLN A 453 16.95 25.72 5.42
N ASN A 454 17.58 24.90 4.58
CA ASN A 454 18.16 25.33 3.31
C ASN A 454 17.09 25.42 2.22
N SER A 455 17.42 26.07 1.09
CA SER A 455 16.48 26.20 -0.02
C SER A 455 16.06 24.83 -0.58
N GLY A 456 14.75 24.68 -0.82
CA GLY A 456 14.14 23.43 -1.27
C GLY A 456 13.86 22.43 -0.15
N ALA A 457 14.03 22.82 1.11
CA ALA A 457 13.70 21.98 2.26
C ALA A 457 12.24 22.10 2.67
N ALA A 458 11.66 21.00 3.15
CA ALA A 458 10.29 20.98 3.66
C ALA A 458 10.25 20.94 5.19
N LEU A 459 9.44 21.81 5.79
CA LEU A 459 9.05 21.78 7.19
C LEU A 459 7.54 21.58 7.30
N GLN A 460 7.10 20.55 8.01
CA GLN A 460 5.70 20.20 8.21
C GLN A 460 5.34 20.24 9.69
N THR A 461 4.39 21.08 10.08
CA THR A 461 4.02 21.25 11.49
C THR A 461 2.68 21.98 11.66
N SER A 462 2.31 22.27 12.91
CA SER A 462 1.15 23.04 13.30
C SER A 462 1.50 24.02 14.42
N THR A 463 0.52 24.84 14.83
CA THR A 463 0.62 25.68 16.04
C THR A 463 0.05 25.00 17.29
N ALA A 464 -0.03 23.66 17.30
CA ALA A 464 -0.56 22.89 18.43
C ALA A 464 0.19 23.15 19.74
N ASN A 465 -0.52 22.89 20.84
CA ASN A 465 0.04 23.00 22.17
C ASN A 465 1.27 22.10 22.33
N GLY A 466 2.30 22.63 22.98
CA GLY A 466 3.54 21.91 23.27
C GLY A 466 4.52 21.81 22.10
N ILE A 467 4.18 22.33 20.91
CA ILE A 467 5.16 22.47 19.82
C ILE A 467 6.11 23.63 20.15
N GLU A 468 7.40 23.32 20.13
CA GLU A 468 8.48 24.30 20.27
C GLU A 468 9.45 24.15 19.10
N ILE A 469 9.49 25.15 18.22
CA ILE A 469 10.35 25.16 17.03
C ILE A 469 11.17 26.44 16.99
N SER A 470 12.48 26.32 16.69
CA SER A 470 13.33 27.47 16.40
C SER A 470 14.38 27.14 15.36
N GLY A 471 14.70 28.11 14.49
CA GLY A 471 15.70 27.90 13.46
C GLY A 471 15.97 29.11 12.59
N THR A 472 16.67 28.87 11.48
CA THR A 472 17.02 29.86 10.46
C THR A 472 16.78 29.33 9.05
N HIS A 473 16.37 30.22 8.15
CA HIS A 473 16.40 30.04 6.70
C HIS A 473 16.92 31.32 6.03
N GLN A 474 16.86 31.40 4.70
CA GLN A 474 17.38 32.52 3.90
C GLN A 474 16.78 33.91 4.21
N TYR A 475 15.64 33.98 4.93
CA TYR A 475 14.97 35.24 5.30
C TYR A 475 15.08 35.56 6.80
N GLY A 476 15.92 34.85 7.55
CA GLY A 476 16.19 35.12 8.96
C GLY A 476 15.79 33.98 9.89
N THR A 477 15.51 34.32 11.14
CA THR A 477 15.08 33.38 12.18
C THR A 477 13.59 33.14 12.11
N PHE A 478 13.17 31.90 12.33
CA PHE A 478 11.77 31.52 12.46
C PHE A 478 11.53 30.79 13.78
N SER A 479 10.30 30.80 14.27
CA SER A 479 9.94 30.04 15.47
C SER A 479 8.47 29.69 15.56
N ILE A 480 8.17 28.62 16.29
CA ILE A 480 6.84 28.33 16.84
C ILE A 480 7.02 28.18 18.35
N ALA A 481 6.42 29.08 19.12
CA ALA A 481 6.45 29.03 20.57
C ALA A 481 5.17 29.64 21.13
N SER A 482 4.64 29.06 22.21
CA SER A 482 3.41 29.55 22.86
C SER A 482 2.25 29.76 21.88
N ASN A 483 2.07 28.81 20.95
CA ASN A 483 1.04 28.82 19.90
C ASN A 483 1.13 29.98 18.89
N LEU A 484 2.28 30.64 18.78
CA LEU A 484 2.57 31.66 17.78
C LEU A 484 3.65 31.15 16.82
N ALA A 485 3.31 31.05 15.53
CA ALA A 485 4.28 30.85 14.46
C ALA A 485 4.80 32.20 13.93
N THR A 486 6.10 32.32 13.71
CA THR A 486 6.72 33.56 13.21
C THR A 486 7.71 33.26 12.11
N ASN A 487 7.64 34.03 11.02
CA ASN A 487 8.57 33.99 9.88
C ASN A 487 8.72 32.59 9.28
N MET A 488 7.65 31.80 9.17
CA MET A 488 7.76 30.43 8.65
C MET A 488 7.99 30.42 7.14
N LEU A 489 8.97 29.66 6.65
CA LEU A 489 9.17 29.41 5.21
C LEU A 489 8.62 28.04 4.81
N LEU A 490 7.64 28.01 3.93
CA LEU A 490 6.95 26.79 3.48
C LEU A 490 7.20 26.59 1.98
N GLU A 491 7.98 25.57 1.63
CA GLU A 491 8.33 25.23 0.25
C GLU A 491 8.47 23.72 0.07
N ASN A 492 8.46 23.23 -1.17
CA ASN A 492 8.75 21.82 -1.53
C ASN A 492 8.00 20.76 -0.70
N GLY A 493 6.72 20.98 -0.39
CA GLY A 493 5.91 20.09 0.46
C GLY A 493 5.89 20.49 1.95
N GLY A 494 6.53 21.61 2.31
CA GLY A 494 6.37 22.24 3.62
C GLY A 494 4.93 22.68 3.86
N ASN A 495 4.44 22.46 5.07
CA ASN A 495 3.04 22.71 5.43
C ASN A 495 2.92 23.26 6.84
N LEU A 496 2.11 24.31 7.00
CA LEU A 496 1.74 24.85 8.31
C LEU A 496 0.22 24.81 8.50
N LEU A 497 -0.22 24.14 9.55
CA LEU A 497 -1.58 24.24 10.06
C LEU A 497 -1.65 25.22 11.24
N VAL A 498 -2.24 26.38 11.03
CA VAL A 498 -2.55 27.33 12.11
C VAL A 498 -3.90 26.92 12.71
N LEU A 499 -3.89 26.44 13.94
CA LEU A 499 -5.09 25.98 14.64
C LEU A 499 -5.98 27.13 15.14
N ALA A 500 -7.25 26.82 15.38
CA ALA A 500 -8.19 27.77 15.97
C ALA A 500 -7.69 28.30 17.32
N GLY A 501 -7.78 29.62 17.52
CA GLY A 501 -7.30 30.28 18.74
C GLY A 501 -5.78 30.50 18.82
N THR A 502 -5.04 30.18 17.76
CA THR A 502 -3.59 30.36 17.66
C THR A 502 -3.23 31.37 16.57
N GLU A 503 -1.95 31.76 16.49
CA GLU A 503 -1.50 32.85 15.60
C GLU A 503 -0.32 32.44 14.70
N ALA A 504 -0.25 33.02 13.51
CA ALA A 504 0.93 33.02 12.65
C ALA A 504 1.26 34.43 12.14
N ARG A 505 2.54 34.76 12.00
CA ARG A 505 3.00 36.08 11.52
C ARG A 505 4.14 35.93 10.53
N ASP A 506 4.15 36.78 9.51
CA ASP A 506 5.24 36.93 8.54
C ASP A 506 5.58 35.63 7.79
N SER A 507 4.61 34.73 7.60
CA SER A 507 4.86 33.45 6.93
C SER A 507 5.03 33.65 5.42
N THR A 508 5.97 32.92 4.81
CA THR A 508 6.17 32.88 3.36
C THR A 508 5.83 31.50 2.82
N VAL A 509 4.87 31.43 1.91
CA VAL A 509 4.43 30.22 1.22
C VAL A 509 4.93 30.25 -0.22
N ASP A 510 5.98 29.49 -0.48
CA ASP A 510 6.67 29.38 -1.76
C ASP A 510 6.20 28.15 -2.56
N LYS A 511 6.84 27.88 -3.70
CA LYS A 511 6.46 26.81 -4.63
C LYS A 511 6.35 25.46 -3.93
N GLY A 512 5.18 24.83 -4.04
CA GLY A 512 4.91 23.52 -3.44
C GLY A 512 4.70 23.55 -1.93
N GLY A 513 4.78 24.72 -1.29
CA GLY A 513 4.40 24.91 0.10
C GLY A 513 2.90 25.17 0.25
N ALA A 514 2.37 24.86 1.44
CA ALA A 514 0.98 25.09 1.78
C ALA A 514 0.80 25.67 3.18
N MET A 515 -0.16 26.57 3.34
CA MET A 515 -0.60 27.05 4.65
C MET A 515 -2.12 26.91 4.77
N GLN A 516 -2.56 26.32 5.88
CA GLN A 516 -3.96 26.21 6.25
C GLN A 516 -4.19 27.00 7.53
N ASN A 517 -4.93 28.11 7.43
CA ASN A 517 -5.27 28.94 8.57
C ASN A 517 -6.69 28.69 9.09
N LEU A 518 -6.79 28.17 10.32
CA LEU A 518 -8.00 28.03 11.11
C LEU A 518 -8.05 29.00 12.30
N GLY A 519 -6.93 29.67 12.59
CA GLY A 519 -6.77 30.67 13.65
C GLY A 519 -6.61 32.06 13.06
N GLN A 520 -5.58 32.78 13.49
CA GLN A 520 -5.27 34.12 13.00
C GLN A 520 -3.92 34.13 12.30
N ASP A 521 -3.80 34.82 11.17
CA ASP A 521 -2.51 35.11 10.56
C ASP A 521 -2.37 36.57 10.11
N SER A 522 -1.15 37.09 10.12
CA SER A 522 -0.84 38.43 9.63
C SER A 522 0.42 38.47 8.78
N ALA A 523 0.43 39.32 7.75
CA ALA A 523 1.57 39.55 6.86
C ALA A 523 2.07 38.27 6.15
N THR A 524 1.15 37.35 5.82
CA THR A 524 1.49 36.13 5.07
C THR A 524 1.70 36.47 3.60
N LYS A 525 2.82 36.00 3.05
CA LYS A 525 3.17 36.15 1.63
C LYS A 525 3.02 34.81 0.91
N VAL A 526 2.22 34.77 -0.15
CA VAL A 526 1.93 33.58 -0.96
C VAL A 526 2.51 33.80 -2.36
N ASN A 527 3.68 33.21 -2.63
CA ASN A 527 4.40 33.36 -3.88
C ASN A 527 3.95 32.34 -4.93
N SER A 528 4.51 32.43 -6.14
CA SER A 528 4.15 31.57 -7.27
C SER A 528 4.29 30.07 -6.94
N GLY A 529 3.20 29.34 -7.12
CA GLY A 529 3.11 27.91 -6.80
C GLY A 529 2.87 27.58 -5.32
N GLY A 530 2.77 28.59 -4.45
CA GLY A 530 2.34 28.43 -3.06
C GLY A 530 0.82 28.42 -2.92
N GLN A 531 0.33 27.72 -1.90
CA GLN A 531 -1.10 27.57 -1.64
C GLN A 531 -1.48 28.02 -0.24
N TYR A 532 -2.50 28.86 -0.14
CA TYR A 532 -3.03 29.35 1.12
C TYR A 532 -4.54 29.08 1.21
N THR A 533 -5.00 28.63 2.38
CA THR A 533 -6.42 28.43 2.67
C THR A 533 -6.81 29.04 4.00
N LEU A 534 -7.94 29.74 4.05
CA LEU A 534 -8.50 30.33 5.26
C LEU A 534 -9.86 29.71 5.61
N GLY A 535 -10.03 29.35 6.87
CA GLY A 535 -11.33 29.06 7.48
C GLY A 535 -11.94 27.71 7.13
N ARG A 536 -11.16 26.73 6.66
CA ARG A 536 -11.67 25.40 6.34
C ARG A 536 -10.73 24.29 6.78
N SER A 537 -11.25 23.35 7.55
CA SER A 537 -10.67 22.01 7.78
C SER A 537 -11.33 20.99 6.82
N LYS A 538 -10.97 19.71 6.90
CA LYS A 538 -11.48 18.65 6.01
C LYS A 538 -13.01 18.71 5.85
N ASP A 539 -13.73 18.81 6.97
CA ASP A 539 -15.19 18.75 7.03
C ASP A 539 -15.83 19.94 7.79
N GLU A 540 -15.04 20.85 8.37
CA GLU A 540 -15.55 21.96 9.19
C GLU A 540 -15.10 23.33 8.68
N PHE A 541 -15.89 24.36 9.00
CA PHE A 541 -15.60 25.76 8.70
C PHE A 541 -15.33 26.53 9.97
N GLN A 542 -14.32 27.41 9.95
CA GLN A 542 -13.88 28.18 11.11
C GLN A 542 -14.26 29.65 10.93
N ALA A 543 -15.45 30.03 11.41
CA ALA A 543 -15.99 31.38 11.24
C ALA A 543 -15.20 32.48 11.97
N LEU A 544 -14.39 32.11 12.97
CA LEU A 544 -13.52 33.03 13.71
C LEU A 544 -12.11 33.13 13.11
N ALA A 545 -11.82 32.39 12.03
CA ALA A 545 -10.52 32.49 11.38
C ALA A 545 -10.33 33.90 10.81
N ARG A 546 -9.11 34.43 10.90
CA ARG A 546 -8.79 35.78 10.42
C ARG A 546 -7.44 35.81 9.71
N ALA A 547 -7.36 36.53 8.61
CA ALA A 547 -6.12 36.87 7.93
C ALA A 547 -6.02 38.38 7.77
N GLU A 548 -4.84 38.95 8.02
CA GLU A 548 -4.55 40.38 7.89
C GLU A 548 -3.29 40.63 7.06
N ASP A 549 -3.29 41.62 6.16
CA ASP A 549 -2.15 41.92 5.26
C ASP A 549 -1.69 40.70 4.44
N LEU A 550 -2.65 39.98 3.84
CA LEU A 550 -2.34 38.83 2.99
C LEU A 550 -1.80 39.29 1.62
N GLN A 551 -0.60 38.85 1.26
CA GLN A 551 0.07 39.24 0.02
C GLN A 551 0.23 38.05 -0.93
N VAL A 552 -0.62 37.96 -1.95
CA VAL A 552 -0.59 36.88 -2.95
C VAL A 552 0.17 37.36 -4.19
N ALA A 553 1.42 36.94 -4.35
CA ALA A 553 2.31 37.29 -5.46
C ALA A 553 2.51 36.10 -6.41
N GLY A 554 1.57 35.90 -7.34
CA GLY A 554 1.59 34.79 -8.29
C GLY A 554 1.13 33.44 -7.75
N GLY A 555 0.83 33.34 -6.44
CA GLY A 555 0.31 32.15 -5.78
C GLY A 555 -1.22 32.06 -5.76
N THR A 556 -1.74 31.12 -4.98
CA THR A 556 -3.18 30.87 -4.87
C THR A 556 -3.65 30.97 -3.41
N ALA A 557 -4.65 31.80 -3.15
CA ALA A 557 -5.33 31.89 -1.87
C ALA A 557 -6.83 31.61 -2.02
N ILE A 558 -7.39 30.78 -1.14
CA ILE A 558 -8.82 30.45 -1.11
C ILE A 558 -9.37 30.69 0.30
N VAL A 559 -10.40 31.53 0.40
CA VAL A 559 -11.09 31.83 1.66
C VAL A 559 -12.43 31.13 1.68
N TYR A 560 -12.61 30.22 2.64
CA TYR A 560 -13.83 29.42 2.81
C TYR A 560 -14.76 29.95 3.90
N ALA A 561 -14.19 30.51 4.97
CA ALA A 561 -14.91 31.15 6.07
C ALA A 561 -13.97 32.14 6.79
N GLY A 562 -14.52 32.97 7.66
CA GLY A 562 -13.74 33.91 8.48
C GLY A 562 -13.66 35.32 7.88
N THR A 563 -12.71 36.11 8.37
CA THR A 563 -12.47 37.50 7.96
C THR A 563 -11.12 37.65 7.28
N LEU A 564 -11.10 38.25 6.09
CA LEU A 564 -9.89 38.72 5.43
C LEU A 564 -9.87 40.26 5.49
N ALA A 565 -8.87 40.82 6.16
CA ALA A 565 -8.66 42.26 6.27
C ALA A 565 -7.37 42.65 5.55
N ASP A 566 -7.40 43.70 4.73
CA ASP A 566 -6.23 44.22 4.00
C ASP A 566 -5.48 43.15 3.19
N ALA A 567 -5.68 43.10 1.87
CA ALA A 567 -5.07 42.08 1.04
C ALA A 567 -4.56 42.63 -0.29
N SER A 568 -3.54 41.98 -0.84
CA SER A 568 -3.07 42.24 -2.20
C SER A 568 -2.94 40.94 -2.98
N VAL A 569 -3.30 40.99 -4.26
CA VAL A 569 -3.08 39.91 -5.22
C VAL A 569 -2.44 40.51 -6.47
N SER A 570 -1.32 39.92 -6.91
CA SER A 570 -0.50 40.43 -8.01
C SER A 570 0.09 39.29 -8.84
N GLY A 571 0.48 39.62 -10.07
CA GLY A 571 1.06 38.70 -11.04
C GLY A 571 0.01 37.87 -11.80
N ALA A 572 0.31 37.53 -13.05
CA ALA A 572 -0.65 36.89 -13.95
C ALA A 572 -1.20 35.52 -13.48
N THR A 573 -0.50 34.85 -12.57
CA THR A 573 -0.96 33.59 -11.96
C THR A 573 -1.53 33.79 -10.55
N GLY A 574 -1.46 35.01 -10.01
CA GLY A 574 -1.96 35.36 -8.69
C GLY A 574 -3.47 35.27 -8.66
N SER A 575 -3.99 34.46 -7.73
CA SER A 575 -5.43 34.24 -7.58
C SER A 575 -5.84 34.32 -6.11
N LEU A 576 -6.84 35.15 -5.83
CA LEU A 576 -7.55 35.18 -4.55
C LEU A 576 -9.03 34.87 -4.80
N SER A 577 -9.58 33.87 -4.10
CA SER A 577 -10.96 33.45 -4.29
C SER A 577 -11.71 33.37 -2.96
N LEU A 578 -12.78 34.16 -2.83
CA LEU A 578 -13.70 34.10 -1.70
C LEU A 578 -14.86 33.18 -2.08
N MET A 579 -15.03 32.10 -1.33
CA MET A 579 -16.04 31.09 -1.62
C MET A 579 -17.42 31.53 -1.16
N THR A 580 -18.45 31.09 -1.89
CA THR A 580 -19.84 31.22 -1.45
C THR A 580 -20.01 30.52 -0.10
N PRO A 581 -20.57 31.20 0.92
CA PRO A 581 -20.83 30.59 2.22
C PRO A 581 -21.72 29.36 2.09
N ARG A 582 -21.48 28.33 2.91
CA ARG A 582 -22.39 27.18 3.02
C ARG A 582 -23.42 27.39 4.12
N ASP A 583 -24.53 26.66 4.03
CA ASP A 583 -25.61 26.70 5.02
C ASP A 583 -25.06 26.56 6.45
N ASN A 584 -25.50 27.44 7.36
CA ASN A 584 -25.10 27.53 8.78
C ASN A 584 -23.67 28.02 9.08
N VAL A 585 -22.93 28.58 8.11
CA VAL A 585 -21.64 29.24 8.35
C VAL A 585 -21.82 30.75 8.19
N THR A 586 -21.24 31.54 9.11
CA THR A 586 -21.17 33.00 8.95
C THR A 586 -20.50 33.32 7.61
N PRO A 587 -21.06 34.26 6.81
CA PRO A 587 -20.44 34.67 5.57
C PRO A 587 -18.97 35.03 5.71
N VAL A 588 -18.19 34.72 4.67
CA VAL A 588 -16.83 35.28 4.55
C VAL A 588 -16.96 36.80 4.58
N LYS A 589 -16.15 37.45 5.41
CA LYS A 589 -16.09 38.90 5.53
C LYS A 589 -14.79 39.42 4.90
N LEU A 590 -14.91 40.43 4.04
CA LEU A 590 -13.79 41.16 3.46
C LEU A 590 -13.86 42.62 3.93
N GLU A 591 -12.76 43.13 4.47
CA GLU A 591 -12.69 44.50 4.99
C GLU A 591 -11.32 45.15 4.69
N GLY A 592 -11.28 46.49 4.74
CA GLY A 592 -10.05 47.24 4.51
C GLY A 592 -9.66 47.33 3.04
N ALA A 593 -8.38 47.62 2.78
CA ALA A 593 -7.87 47.91 1.45
C ALA A 593 -7.51 46.61 0.71
N ILE A 594 -8.15 46.38 -0.44
CA ILE A 594 -7.90 45.20 -1.27
C ILE A 594 -7.35 45.63 -2.62
N ARG A 595 -6.15 45.18 -2.97
CA ARG A 595 -5.44 45.58 -4.19
C ARG A 595 -5.26 44.41 -5.15
N ILE A 596 -5.69 44.58 -6.40
CA ILE A 596 -5.57 43.58 -7.47
C ILE A 596 -4.72 44.22 -8.57
N THR A 597 -3.51 43.69 -8.81
CA THR A 597 -2.57 44.27 -9.78
C THR A 597 -2.01 43.25 -10.77
N ASP A 598 -1.35 43.74 -11.81
CA ASP A 598 -0.47 42.96 -12.70
C ASP A 598 -1.12 41.70 -13.28
N SER A 599 -2.35 41.88 -13.79
CA SER A 599 -3.16 40.80 -14.38
C SER A 599 -3.57 39.68 -13.42
N ALA A 600 -3.51 39.91 -12.11
CA ALA A 600 -4.04 38.99 -11.12
C ALA A 600 -5.57 38.86 -11.18
N THR A 601 -6.08 37.79 -10.58
CA THR A 601 -7.51 37.48 -10.52
C THR A 601 -8.00 37.50 -9.08
N PHE A 602 -9.10 38.21 -8.84
CA PHE A 602 -9.85 38.19 -7.60
C PHE A 602 -11.29 37.74 -7.87
N THR A 603 -11.74 36.66 -7.24
CA THR A 603 -13.10 36.13 -7.39
C THR A 603 -13.90 36.28 -6.11
N ILE A 604 -15.09 36.86 -6.20
CA ILE A 604 -16.02 37.06 -5.09
C ILE A 604 -17.22 36.13 -5.28
N GLY A 605 -17.37 35.15 -4.39
CA GLY A 605 -18.55 34.29 -4.35
C GLY A 605 -19.79 35.04 -3.88
N ASN A 606 -20.97 34.60 -4.33
CA ASN A 606 -22.24 35.12 -3.83
C ASN A 606 -22.36 34.93 -2.30
N GLY A 607 -22.92 35.92 -1.62
CA GLY A 607 -23.18 35.88 -0.18
C GLY A 607 -22.02 36.34 0.70
N VAL A 608 -20.83 36.63 0.14
CA VAL A 608 -19.70 37.21 0.87
C VAL A 608 -20.02 38.65 1.30
N ASP A 609 -19.75 38.99 2.57
CA ASP A 609 -19.86 40.37 3.05
C ASP A 609 -18.61 41.18 2.66
N THR A 610 -18.80 42.10 1.73
CA THR A 610 -17.75 42.95 1.14
C THR A 610 -18.01 44.43 1.42
N THR A 611 -18.98 44.75 2.30
CA THR A 611 -19.48 46.11 2.50
C THR A 611 -18.46 47.09 3.09
N LEU A 612 -17.40 46.59 3.73
CA LEU A 612 -16.31 47.38 4.31
C LEU A 612 -15.02 47.31 3.50
N ALA A 613 -15.05 46.73 2.30
CA ALA A 613 -13.86 46.58 1.45
C ALA A 613 -13.69 47.76 0.50
N ASP A 614 -12.50 48.35 0.48
CA ASP A 614 -12.05 49.33 -0.50
C ASP A 614 -11.26 48.61 -1.59
N LEU A 615 -11.88 48.40 -2.76
CA LEU A 615 -11.26 47.65 -3.85
C LEU A 615 -10.49 48.58 -4.79
N THR A 616 -9.25 48.20 -5.09
CA THR A 616 -8.44 48.79 -6.16
C THR A 616 -8.07 47.72 -7.18
N ALA A 617 -8.47 47.88 -8.43
CA ALA A 617 -8.00 47.05 -9.53
C ALA A 617 -7.15 47.88 -10.50
N ALA A 618 -5.90 47.50 -10.69
CA ALA A 618 -4.94 48.26 -11.49
C ALA A 618 -4.10 47.35 -12.39
N SER A 619 -3.45 47.91 -13.42
CA SER A 619 -2.50 47.17 -14.28
C SER A 619 -3.09 45.85 -14.84
N ARG A 620 -4.33 45.92 -15.34
CA ARG A 620 -5.15 44.80 -15.84
C ARG A 620 -5.54 43.75 -14.79
N GLY A 621 -5.45 44.10 -13.50
CA GLY A 621 -6.03 43.27 -12.43
C GLY A 621 -7.53 43.10 -12.63
N SER A 622 -8.03 41.88 -12.42
CA SER A 622 -9.41 41.51 -12.72
C SER A 622 -10.20 41.10 -11.49
N VAL A 623 -11.41 41.65 -11.35
CA VAL A 623 -12.38 41.28 -10.31
C VAL A 623 -13.54 40.53 -10.97
N TRP A 624 -13.88 39.36 -10.45
CA TRP A 624 -14.90 38.47 -10.99
C TRP A 624 -15.98 38.21 -9.94
N LEU A 625 -17.23 38.44 -10.30
CA LEU A 625 -18.38 38.06 -9.47
C LEU A 625 -18.83 36.65 -9.83
N ASN A 626 -18.90 35.76 -8.84
CA ASN A 626 -19.29 34.38 -9.03
C ASN A 626 -20.59 34.06 -8.28
N SER A 627 -21.68 34.01 -9.03
CA SER A 627 -23.02 33.74 -8.52
C SER A 627 -23.22 32.29 -8.04
N ASN A 628 -22.38 31.34 -8.47
CA ASN A 628 -22.54 29.89 -8.21
C ASN A 628 -23.97 29.37 -8.46
N ASN A 629 -24.68 29.96 -9.42
CA ASN A 629 -26.09 29.68 -9.74
C ASN A 629 -27.11 29.95 -8.62
N SER A 630 -26.72 30.62 -7.53
CA SER A 630 -27.59 30.84 -6.35
C SER A 630 -28.83 31.69 -6.62
N CYS A 631 -28.79 32.60 -7.61
CA CYS A 631 -29.90 33.53 -7.93
C CYS A 631 -30.55 33.25 -9.30
N ALA A 632 -30.50 32.00 -9.77
CA ALA A 632 -31.11 31.61 -11.04
C ALA A 632 -32.63 31.81 -11.00
N GLY A 633 -33.18 32.58 -11.96
CA GLY A 633 -34.63 32.82 -12.06
C GLY A 633 -35.24 33.75 -11.00
N THR A 634 -34.43 34.33 -10.11
CA THR A 634 -34.86 35.34 -9.11
C THR A 634 -34.41 36.75 -9.53
N SER A 635 -34.41 37.72 -8.59
CA SER A 635 -33.68 38.99 -8.75
C SER A 635 -32.18 38.75 -9.00
N ASN A 636 -31.47 39.80 -9.42
CA ASN A 636 -30.02 39.77 -9.56
C ASN A 636 -29.34 39.35 -8.25
N CYS A 637 -28.20 38.66 -8.33
CA CYS A 637 -27.37 38.49 -7.14
C CYS A 637 -26.73 39.82 -6.77
N GLU A 638 -26.84 40.20 -5.50
CA GLU A 638 -26.31 41.47 -5.00
C GLU A 638 -24.87 41.30 -4.48
N TYR A 639 -23.99 42.19 -4.94
CA TYR A 639 -22.61 42.35 -4.46
C TYR A 639 -22.40 43.80 -4.03
N ARG A 640 -21.62 44.04 -2.98
CA ARG A 640 -21.42 45.37 -2.40
C ARG A 640 -19.97 45.62 -2.05
N VAL A 641 -19.42 46.76 -2.41
CA VAL A 641 -18.08 47.20 -1.95
C VAL A 641 -18.15 48.63 -1.43
N ASN A 642 -17.28 49.01 -0.50
CA ASN A 642 -17.30 50.37 0.05
C ASN A 642 -16.92 51.38 -1.04
N SER A 643 -15.73 51.22 -1.61
CA SER A 643 -15.24 52.03 -2.73
C SER A 643 -14.61 51.16 -3.82
N LEU A 644 -14.66 51.64 -5.06
CA LEU A 644 -14.02 50.99 -6.21
C LEU A 644 -13.14 51.99 -6.97
N LEU A 645 -11.83 51.74 -6.95
CA LEU A 645 -10.84 52.47 -7.74
C LEU A 645 -10.35 51.58 -8.87
N LEU A 646 -10.47 52.04 -10.12
CA LEU A 646 -9.91 51.36 -11.28
C LEU A 646 -8.74 52.17 -11.86
N ASN A 647 -7.64 51.52 -12.19
CA ASN A 647 -6.50 52.12 -12.88
C ASN A 647 -5.97 51.15 -13.95
N ASP A 648 -6.68 51.08 -15.08
CA ASP A 648 -6.53 50.05 -16.10
C ASP A 648 -6.96 48.66 -15.58
N GLY A 649 -7.96 48.60 -14.69
CA GLY A 649 -8.51 47.35 -14.14
C GLY A 649 -9.79 46.88 -14.83
N ASP A 650 -10.10 45.59 -14.68
CA ASP A 650 -11.26 44.93 -15.28
C ASP A 650 -12.21 44.38 -14.21
N VAL A 651 -13.52 44.58 -14.38
CA VAL A 651 -14.56 44.03 -13.50
C VAL A 651 -15.57 43.24 -14.32
N TYR A 652 -15.65 41.94 -14.06
CA TYR A 652 -16.55 41.00 -14.71
C TYR A 652 -17.74 40.72 -13.79
N LEU A 653 -18.91 41.24 -14.18
CA LEU A 653 -20.12 41.04 -13.39
C LEU A 653 -20.67 39.64 -13.60
N SER A 654 -20.47 39.00 -14.75
CA SER A 654 -20.85 37.60 -14.99
C SER A 654 -19.96 36.94 -16.05
N ALA A 655 -19.91 35.60 -16.03
CA ALA A 655 -19.06 34.82 -16.95
C ALA A 655 -19.76 34.57 -18.31
N PRO A 656 -19.10 34.83 -19.46
CA PRO A 656 -19.64 34.75 -20.83
C PRO A 656 -20.27 33.45 -21.36
N ALA A 657 -20.42 32.36 -20.58
CA ALA A 657 -20.74 31.04 -21.16
C ALA A 657 -21.58 30.06 -20.32
N THR A 658 -22.17 30.46 -19.18
CA THR A 658 -22.94 29.49 -18.33
C THR A 658 -24.21 30.04 -17.67
N THR A 659 -24.63 31.27 -17.93
CA THR A 659 -25.72 31.92 -17.19
C THR A 659 -27.09 31.67 -17.82
N ASN A 660 -27.72 30.54 -17.45
CA ASN A 660 -29.17 30.31 -17.60
C ASN A 660 -29.98 31.33 -16.76
N GLY A 661 -30.09 32.58 -17.23
CA GLY A 661 -30.92 33.60 -16.58
C GLY A 661 -30.43 34.10 -15.22
N ILE A 662 -29.11 34.16 -15.01
CA ILE A 662 -28.46 34.71 -13.81
C ILE A 662 -27.80 36.03 -14.19
N TYR A 663 -28.04 37.05 -13.38
CA TYR A 663 -27.45 38.39 -13.53
C TYR A 663 -27.07 38.94 -12.16
N ASN A 664 -26.17 39.91 -12.14
CA ASN A 664 -25.52 40.40 -10.93
C ASN A 664 -25.62 41.93 -10.85
N THR A 665 -25.88 42.43 -9.64
CA THR A 665 -25.81 43.85 -9.32
C THR A 665 -24.56 44.09 -8.48
N LEU A 666 -23.65 44.93 -8.95
CA LEU A 666 -22.54 45.45 -8.16
C LEU A 666 -22.89 46.84 -7.64
N THR A 667 -22.97 46.99 -6.32
CA THR A 667 -23.18 48.30 -5.67
C THR A 667 -21.88 48.79 -5.03
N THR A 668 -21.54 50.06 -5.23
CA THR A 668 -20.44 50.74 -4.53
C THR A 668 -20.86 52.12 -4.04
N SER A 669 -20.24 52.63 -2.96
CA SER A 669 -20.49 54.01 -2.53
C SER A 669 -19.84 55.01 -3.48
N GLU A 670 -18.59 54.77 -3.86
CA GLU A 670 -17.80 55.66 -4.71
C GLU A 670 -17.06 54.88 -5.80
N LEU A 671 -17.03 55.46 -7.01
CA LEU A 671 -16.30 54.92 -8.16
C LEU A 671 -15.33 55.98 -8.69
N SER A 672 -14.06 55.62 -8.89
CA SER A 672 -13.05 56.54 -9.43
C SER A 672 -12.06 55.88 -10.40
N GLY A 673 -11.45 56.69 -11.26
CA GLY A 673 -10.32 56.32 -12.12
C GLY A 673 -10.67 55.92 -13.55
N SER A 674 -10.06 54.86 -14.08
CA SER A 674 -10.33 54.36 -15.43
C SER A 674 -10.19 52.84 -15.53
N GLY A 675 -11.13 52.19 -16.21
CA GLY A 675 -11.12 50.73 -16.37
C GLY A 675 -12.31 50.23 -17.19
N ASN A 676 -12.49 48.91 -17.19
CA ASN A 676 -13.50 48.23 -17.99
C ASN A 676 -14.47 47.45 -17.10
N PHE A 677 -15.74 47.47 -17.46
CA PHE A 677 -16.76 46.58 -16.90
C PHE A 677 -17.30 45.66 -17.99
N TYR A 678 -17.47 44.38 -17.66
CA TYR A 678 -18.01 43.36 -18.55
C TYR A 678 -19.35 42.87 -17.98
N LEU A 679 -20.41 43.10 -18.74
CA LEU A 679 -21.79 42.85 -18.35
C LEU A 679 -22.44 41.87 -19.30
N HIS A 680 -23.32 41.03 -18.76
CA HIS A 680 -24.21 40.17 -19.53
C HIS A 680 -25.65 40.64 -19.41
N THR A 681 -26.39 40.59 -20.52
CA THR A 681 -27.78 41.04 -20.59
C THR A 681 -28.68 40.01 -21.28
N ASN A 682 -29.97 40.11 -21.02
CA ASN A 682 -31.07 39.61 -21.84
C ASN A 682 -32.05 40.76 -22.01
N ILE A 683 -31.79 41.60 -23.00
CA ILE A 683 -32.57 42.83 -23.20
C ILE A 683 -34.02 42.48 -23.55
N ALA A 684 -34.26 41.45 -24.36
CA ALA A 684 -35.61 40.96 -24.67
C ALA A 684 -36.41 40.51 -23.43
N GLY A 685 -35.72 40.04 -22.39
CA GLY A 685 -36.31 39.67 -21.10
C GLY A 685 -36.28 40.77 -20.04
N SER A 686 -35.83 41.99 -20.37
CA SER A 686 -35.62 43.11 -19.43
C SER A 686 -34.76 42.75 -18.22
N ARG A 687 -33.75 41.88 -18.41
CA ARG A 687 -32.83 41.47 -17.34
C ARG A 687 -31.38 41.62 -17.78
N GLY A 688 -30.49 41.81 -16.82
CA GLY A 688 -29.07 41.98 -17.10
C GLY A 688 -28.31 42.46 -15.88
N ASP A 689 -26.99 42.42 -16.01
CA ASP A 689 -26.08 42.90 -14.99
C ASP A 689 -26.20 44.41 -14.80
N GLN A 690 -25.96 44.89 -13.57
CA GLN A 690 -26.08 46.29 -13.23
C GLN A 690 -24.94 46.77 -12.33
N LEU A 691 -24.44 47.97 -12.62
CA LEU A 691 -23.53 48.72 -11.76
C LEU A 691 -24.29 49.87 -11.09
N VAL A 692 -24.24 49.95 -9.77
CA VAL A 692 -24.88 51.00 -8.97
C VAL A 692 -23.83 51.72 -8.13
N VAL A 693 -23.68 53.03 -8.33
CA VAL A 693 -22.83 53.92 -7.54
C VAL A 693 -23.73 54.84 -6.72
N ASN A 694 -23.73 54.71 -5.39
CA ASN A 694 -24.67 55.44 -4.54
C ASN A 694 -24.35 56.93 -4.42
N ASN A 695 -23.06 57.30 -4.41
CA ASN A 695 -22.59 58.68 -4.33
C ASN A 695 -21.97 59.11 -5.67
N ASN A 696 -20.75 59.64 -5.65
CA ASN A 696 -20.08 60.17 -6.84
C ASN A 696 -19.34 59.08 -7.63
N ALA A 697 -19.50 59.13 -8.95
CA ALA A 697 -18.64 58.44 -9.90
C ALA A 697 -17.77 59.47 -10.65
N THR A 698 -16.46 59.26 -10.71
CA THR A 698 -15.51 60.16 -11.41
C THR A 698 -14.56 59.37 -12.32
N GLY A 699 -14.20 59.93 -13.48
CA GLY A 699 -13.24 59.30 -14.41
C GLY A 699 -13.86 58.68 -15.67
N ASN A 700 -13.15 57.76 -16.34
CA ASN A 700 -13.52 57.27 -17.67
C ASN A 700 -13.58 55.74 -17.72
N PHE A 701 -14.75 55.19 -18.02
CA PHE A 701 -14.99 53.75 -18.00
C PHE A 701 -15.53 53.24 -19.33
N LYS A 702 -15.11 52.03 -19.71
CA LYS A 702 -15.71 51.30 -20.83
C LYS A 702 -16.63 50.21 -20.31
N ILE A 703 -17.79 50.08 -20.95
CA ILE A 703 -18.76 49.02 -20.69
C ILE A 703 -18.75 48.08 -21.90
N PHE A 704 -18.45 46.81 -21.66
CA PHE A 704 -18.54 45.74 -22.63
C PHE A 704 -19.79 44.92 -22.32
N VAL A 705 -20.71 44.85 -23.26
CA VAL A 705 -21.99 44.13 -23.08
C VAL A 705 -22.02 42.92 -24.00
N GLN A 706 -22.41 41.78 -23.45
CA GLN A 706 -22.77 40.59 -24.21
C GLN A 706 -24.24 40.27 -23.93
N ASP A 707 -25.09 40.34 -24.94
CA ASP A 707 -26.51 39.99 -24.82
C ASP A 707 -26.74 38.49 -25.10
N THR A 708 -27.90 37.97 -24.70
CA THR A 708 -28.30 36.56 -24.98
C THR A 708 -28.47 36.28 -26.48
N GLY A 709 -28.55 37.32 -27.31
CA GLY A 709 -28.82 37.21 -28.74
C GLY A 709 -30.30 36.95 -29.06
N VAL A 710 -31.21 37.19 -28.10
CA VAL A 710 -32.66 37.14 -28.34
C VAL A 710 -33.13 38.55 -28.67
N SER A 711 -33.66 38.73 -29.89
CA SER A 711 -34.13 40.03 -30.37
C SER A 711 -35.24 40.62 -29.48
N PRO A 712 -35.08 41.86 -28.99
CA PRO A 712 -36.13 42.54 -28.23
C PRO A 712 -37.36 42.81 -29.10
N GLN A 713 -38.54 42.77 -28.50
CA GLN A 713 -39.84 42.95 -29.19
C GLN A 713 -40.34 44.40 -29.18
N SER A 714 -39.63 45.29 -28.48
CA SER A 714 -39.99 46.69 -28.21
C SER A 714 -38.74 47.55 -28.13
N ASP A 715 -38.90 48.87 -28.30
CA ASP A 715 -37.84 49.89 -28.11
C ASP A 715 -37.54 50.15 -26.61
N ASP A 716 -37.65 49.13 -25.76
CA ASP A 716 -37.50 49.27 -24.32
C ASP A 716 -36.03 49.57 -23.95
N ALA A 717 -35.84 50.51 -23.03
CA ALA A 717 -34.52 50.89 -22.54
C ALA A 717 -34.12 50.07 -21.30
N MET A 718 -32.85 49.63 -21.26
CA MET A 718 -32.29 48.94 -20.10
C MET A 718 -31.21 49.79 -19.42
N THR A 719 -31.35 49.99 -18.12
CA THR A 719 -30.33 50.65 -17.29
C THR A 719 -29.24 49.65 -16.90
N LEU A 720 -28.01 49.89 -17.36
CA LEU A 720 -26.83 49.10 -17.00
C LEU A 720 -26.00 49.76 -15.89
N VAL A 721 -26.02 51.09 -15.82
CA VAL A 721 -25.25 51.87 -14.84
C VAL A 721 -26.15 52.93 -14.22
N LYS A 722 -26.13 53.04 -12.89
CA LYS A 722 -26.79 54.09 -12.12
C LYS A 722 -25.78 54.78 -11.21
N THR A 723 -25.75 56.11 -11.21
CA THR A 723 -24.88 56.91 -10.33
C THR A 723 -25.70 57.91 -9.51
N GLY A 724 -25.23 58.25 -8.30
CA GLY A 724 -25.83 59.28 -7.43
C GLY A 724 -25.38 60.70 -7.76
N GLY A 725 -24.23 60.84 -8.43
CA GLY A 725 -23.62 62.11 -8.84
C GLY A 725 -22.25 61.92 -9.49
N GLY A 726 -21.51 63.01 -9.70
CA GLY A 726 -20.15 63.01 -10.25
C GLY A 726 -20.07 63.32 -11.76
N ASP A 727 -18.87 63.19 -12.32
CA ASP A 727 -18.51 63.56 -13.70
C ASP A 727 -17.99 62.38 -14.54
N ALA A 728 -18.23 61.14 -14.09
CA ALA A 728 -17.80 59.94 -14.81
C ALA A 728 -18.39 59.85 -16.22
N SER A 729 -17.55 59.42 -17.18
CA SER A 729 -17.95 59.05 -18.53
C SER A 729 -18.00 57.53 -18.68
N PHE A 730 -19.11 57.02 -19.21
CA PHE A 730 -19.28 55.61 -19.58
C PHE A 730 -19.47 55.50 -21.10
N THR A 731 -18.64 54.68 -21.75
CA THR A 731 -18.70 54.47 -23.21
C THR A 731 -18.77 52.98 -23.52
N LEU A 732 -19.42 52.59 -24.62
CA LEU A 732 -19.42 51.20 -25.05
C LEU A 732 -18.02 50.82 -25.59
N GLY A 733 -17.43 49.79 -24.99
CA GLY A 733 -16.14 49.23 -25.39
C GLY A 733 -16.25 48.23 -26.54
N ASN A 734 -17.46 47.73 -26.83
CA ASN A 734 -17.73 46.81 -27.93
C ASN A 734 -17.25 47.35 -29.29
N THR A 735 -16.98 46.44 -30.23
CA THR A 735 -16.57 46.80 -31.59
C THR A 735 -17.56 47.75 -32.24
N GLY A 736 -17.09 48.94 -32.65
CA GLY A 736 -17.92 49.99 -33.25
C GLY A 736 -18.84 50.74 -32.29
N GLY A 737 -18.81 50.44 -30.98
CA GLY A 737 -19.72 51.01 -30.00
C GLY A 737 -21.14 50.44 -30.07
N PHE A 738 -21.31 49.25 -30.65
CA PHE A 738 -22.60 48.57 -30.78
C PHE A 738 -22.61 47.27 -29.96
N VAL A 739 -23.76 46.96 -29.37
CA VAL A 739 -24.04 45.66 -28.75
C VAL A 739 -24.83 44.84 -29.76
N ASP A 740 -24.40 43.59 -29.99
CA ASP A 740 -25.18 42.65 -30.79
C ASP A 740 -26.31 42.09 -29.92
N LEU A 741 -27.56 42.39 -30.29
CA LEU A 741 -28.77 41.98 -29.57
C LEU A 741 -29.38 40.70 -30.16
N GLY A 742 -28.77 40.14 -31.21
CA GLY A 742 -29.27 38.97 -31.91
C GLY A 742 -29.92 39.26 -33.28
N THR A 743 -30.56 38.22 -33.81
CA THR A 743 -31.22 38.19 -35.13
C THR A 743 -32.72 38.23 -35.07
#